data_AF-A0AAV7XV49-F1
#
_entry.id   AF-A0AAV7XV49-F1
#
_cell.length_a   1.000
_cell.length_b   1.000
_cell.length_c   1.000
_cell.angle_alpha   90.00
_cell.angle_beta   90.00
_cell.angle_gamma   90.00
#
_symmetry.space_group_name_H-M   'P 1'
#
loop_
_entity.id
_entity.type
_entity.pdbx_description
1 polymer ?
#
loop_
_entity_poly.entity_id
_entity_poly.type
_entity_poly.pdbx_seq_one_letter_code
_entity_poly.pdbx_strand_id
1 'polypeptide(L)'
;MNDSSERKFEIETKLEKELGNLNLLKERVNKSSNLTKGITNILSSFEHRLARLEETILPVYNETGNLQRQQENIERTLLALEHVISFYSVSQEVEPIIRMGPGPSQNGIPTLEPFLRAMDRLQSALEYFEKNNPQSVELENVTTLFTSGGDALNREFKDILCRHSKPVPPITLLDIVGADEDTSGEDAPPSLSHFPDAVIQELVCIADWLIAHNHDDYMNTYSKVRAKVMMKSLTQLREQQKAHSGGSTHGLNMAGSPLLRQKFQNRHETPNRRASKRIQHVLEKKANKMLLKASQTLEQSTGLTFGPRRASSHFAEQREDVVDDVEMENYLVCVMAVQRLMQSERLLMAGIIPLSHQPRILEAIVSEAMDSIVQEGENIAVRAKRCINRQEYGAVLVIFPILKHLLTIRPEFEKIVEGCDYNVRSKFASILNTLHSTGAKALEDLIESIRADPSTQLPKDGTVHELTSNVLVFLEQLLDYTDTIAGVLEKEPAYAAALHHAGLANRPERARALLGIYVKKVVSQLNTTLLSKSDLYGDVAVRSVFRLNNNHYVLKALQRSGLAELVQLTEVDCQQLYHDMIQQHKKDYTQSWSRVLNYISTVDDIPSTVLQSGKLRDRDRNTIKEKFAGFNKEMEEMAKVQRGYSIPDVELRESLKRDNKEYILPKYNAFYEKYANLQFTKNPEKYVKYTSVQVSAMIDRFFDVAA
;
A
#
# COMPACT_ATOMS: atom_id res chain seq x y z
N MET A 1 -7.42 155.17 64.19
CA MET A 1 -8.30 154.43 65.12
C MET A 1 -8.99 153.35 64.29
N ASN A 2 -8.27 152.32 63.85
CA ASN A 2 -7.71 151.19 64.60
C ASN A 2 -8.80 150.18 65.00
N ASP A 3 -8.96 149.11 64.21
CA ASP A 3 -8.18 147.85 64.26
C ASP A 3 -8.76 146.80 65.24
N SER A 4 -9.67 147.18 66.16
CA SER A 4 -10.32 146.20 67.06
C SER A 4 -11.65 145.65 66.53
N SER A 5 -12.37 146.40 65.68
CA SER A 5 -13.67 145.97 65.15
C SER A 5 -13.55 145.04 63.94
N GLU A 6 -12.53 145.22 63.10
CA GLU A 6 -12.28 144.35 61.93
C GLU A 6 -11.91 142.92 62.35
N ARG A 7 -11.06 142.73 63.37
CA ARG A 7 -10.76 141.38 63.92
C ARG A 7 -11.98 140.70 64.53
N LYS A 8 -12.87 141.46 65.17
CA LYS A 8 -14.11 140.92 65.74
C LYS A 8 -15.06 140.47 64.62
N PHE A 9 -15.17 141.27 63.56
CA PHE A 9 -15.93 140.92 62.36
C PHE A 9 -15.36 139.67 61.66
N GLU A 10 -14.04 139.54 61.55
CA GLU A 10 -13.39 138.37 60.93
C GLU A 10 -13.58 137.07 61.73
N ILE A 11 -13.55 137.16 63.07
CA ILE A 11 -13.83 136.04 63.98
C ILE A 11 -15.32 135.67 63.95
N GLU A 12 -16.23 136.64 63.97
CA GLU A 12 -17.68 136.39 63.83
C GLU A 12 -17.99 135.74 62.48
N THR A 13 -17.39 136.23 61.39
CA THR A 13 -17.60 135.64 60.05
C THR A 13 -17.05 134.21 59.96
N LYS A 14 -15.88 133.94 60.57
CA LYS A 14 -15.34 132.57 60.66
C LYS A 14 -16.19 131.66 61.53
N LEU A 15 -16.69 132.15 62.66
CA LEU A 15 -17.57 131.41 63.56
C LEU A 15 -18.89 131.07 62.87
N GLU A 16 -19.46 132.00 62.11
CA GLU A 16 -20.68 131.82 61.35
C GLU A 16 -20.47 130.81 60.20
N LYS A 17 -19.30 130.85 59.55
CA LYS A 17 -18.90 129.85 58.56
C LYS A 17 -18.70 128.45 59.16
N GLU A 18 -18.06 128.35 60.32
CA GLU A 18 -17.89 127.07 61.03
C GLU A 18 -19.21 126.52 61.57
N LEU A 19 -20.12 127.37 62.06
CA LEU A 19 -21.49 127.00 62.42
C LEU A 19 -22.27 126.50 61.19
N GLY A 20 -22.12 127.15 60.04
CA GLY A 20 -22.67 126.70 58.77
C GLY A 20 -22.12 125.32 58.34
N ASN A 21 -20.81 125.12 58.42
CA ASN A 21 -20.15 123.85 58.11
C ASN A 21 -20.59 122.73 59.08
N LEU A 22 -20.71 123.03 60.37
CA LEU A 22 -21.14 122.08 61.39
C LEU A 22 -22.60 121.66 61.17
N ASN A 23 -23.48 122.60 60.82
CA ASN A 23 -24.86 122.29 60.44
C ASN A 23 -24.93 121.43 59.16
N LEU A 24 -24.12 121.75 58.14
CA LEU A 24 -24.03 120.96 56.92
C LEU A 24 -23.53 119.53 57.20
N LEU A 25 -22.53 119.38 58.07
CA LEU A 25 -22.01 118.08 58.48
C LEU A 25 -23.06 117.28 59.26
N LYS A 26 -23.80 117.94 60.17
CA LYS A 26 -24.91 117.32 60.91
C LYS A 26 -26.02 116.85 59.97
N GLU A 27 -26.33 117.63 58.93
CA GLU A 27 -27.29 117.24 57.90
C GLU A 27 -26.78 116.04 57.07
N ARG A 28 -25.49 116.04 56.68
CA ARG A 28 -24.89 114.91 55.96
C ARG A 28 -24.82 113.64 56.81
N VAL A 29 -24.50 113.75 58.10
CA VAL A 29 -24.50 112.62 59.03
C VAL A 29 -25.91 112.08 59.23
N ASN A 30 -26.93 112.94 59.34
CA ASN A 30 -28.32 112.51 59.39
C ASN A 30 -28.77 111.84 58.08
N LYS A 31 -28.39 112.39 56.92
CA LYS A 31 -28.63 111.73 55.61
C LYS A 31 -27.95 110.37 55.55
N SER A 32 -26.70 110.25 56.00
CA SER A 32 -25.97 108.98 56.06
C SER A 32 -26.65 107.98 57.00
N SER A 33 -27.06 108.42 58.20
CA SER A 33 -27.77 107.57 59.17
C SER A 33 -29.12 107.08 58.62
N ASN A 34 -29.86 107.94 57.93
CA ASN A 34 -31.10 107.56 57.24
C ASN A 34 -30.84 106.57 56.10
N LEU A 35 -29.76 106.75 55.33
CA LEU A 35 -29.35 105.79 54.30
C LEU A 35 -28.99 104.44 54.92
N THR A 36 -28.20 104.43 56.00
CA THR A 36 -27.82 103.21 56.72
C THR A 36 -29.05 102.49 57.27
N LYS A 37 -30.02 103.22 57.85
CA LYS A 37 -31.31 102.65 58.28
C LYS A 37 -32.10 102.06 57.11
N GLY A 38 -32.09 102.73 55.96
CA GLY A 38 -32.68 102.21 54.72
C GLY A 38 -32.02 100.91 54.27
N ILE A 39 -30.69 100.84 54.29
CA ILE A 39 -29.92 99.64 53.93
C ILE A 39 -30.20 98.50 54.90
N THR A 40 -30.22 98.74 56.22
CA THR A 40 -30.56 97.71 57.21
C THR A 40 -31.99 97.21 57.07
N ASN A 41 -32.94 98.08 56.71
CA ASN A 41 -34.32 97.66 56.45
C ASN A 41 -34.45 96.81 55.19
N ILE A 42 -33.71 97.15 54.13
CA ILE A 42 -33.66 96.35 52.90
C ILE A 42 -33.01 94.98 53.17
N LEU A 43 -31.91 94.94 53.92
CA LEU A 43 -31.25 93.70 54.30
C LEU A 43 -32.14 92.80 55.17
N SER A 44 -32.81 93.37 56.18
CA SER A 44 -33.76 92.62 57.00
C SER A 44 -34.96 92.12 56.17
N SER A 45 -35.43 92.91 55.20
CA SER A 45 -36.46 92.48 54.25
C SER A 45 -35.96 91.35 53.34
N PHE A 46 -34.71 91.40 52.88
CA PHE A 46 -34.10 90.34 52.08
C PHE A 46 -33.91 89.07 52.89
N GLU A 47 -33.37 89.13 54.10
CA GLU A 47 -33.26 87.97 54.99
C GLU A 47 -34.61 87.33 55.24
N HIS A 48 -35.64 88.14 55.52
CA HIS A 48 -36.98 87.60 55.76
C HIS A 48 -37.59 86.98 54.50
N ARG A 49 -37.34 87.58 53.32
CA ARG A 49 -37.76 87.01 52.03
C ARG A 49 -36.98 85.74 51.69
N LEU A 50 -35.69 85.67 52.01
CA LEU A 50 -34.85 84.49 51.76
C LEU A 50 -35.26 83.34 52.67
N ALA A 51 -35.47 83.61 53.97
CA ALA A 51 -35.97 82.62 54.92
C ALA A 51 -37.34 82.09 54.50
N ARG A 52 -38.25 82.96 54.05
CA ARG A 52 -39.57 82.54 53.55
C ARG A 52 -39.48 81.80 52.21
N LEU A 53 -38.53 82.13 51.34
CA LEU A 53 -38.25 81.41 50.10
C LEU A 53 -37.69 80.02 50.41
N GLU A 54 -36.77 79.91 51.36
CA GLU A 54 -36.21 78.64 51.82
C GLU A 54 -37.31 77.76 52.44
N GLU A 55 -38.14 78.32 53.32
CA GLU A 55 -39.27 77.62 53.93
C GLU A 55 -40.31 77.13 52.91
N THR A 56 -40.49 77.85 51.79
CA THR A 56 -41.47 77.50 50.75
C THR A 56 -40.91 76.62 49.62
N ILE A 57 -39.67 76.83 49.20
CA ILE A 57 -39.06 76.12 48.06
C ILE A 57 -38.34 74.85 48.52
N LEU A 58 -37.71 74.83 49.70
CA LEU A 58 -36.99 73.65 50.18
C LEU A 58 -37.89 72.40 50.29
N PRO A 59 -39.14 72.48 50.81
CA PRO A 59 -40.06 71.34 50.79
C PRO A 59 -40.42 70.92 49.36
N VAL A 60 -40.68 71.87 48.46
CA VAL A 60 -41.01 71.57 47.06
C VAL A 60 -39.84 70.90 46.35
N TYR A 61 -38.61 71.36 46.58
CA TYR A 61 -37.40 70.76 46.01
C TYR A 61 -37.18 69.34 46.57
N ASN A 62 -37.36 69.15 47.87
CA ASN A 62 -37.25 67.83 48.50
C ASN A 62 -38.34 66.86 48.00
N GLU A 63 -39.60 67.31 47.92
CA GLU A 63 -40.72 66.52 47.39
C GLU A 63 -40.53 66.20 45.91
N THR A 64 -40.04 67.15 45.11
CA THR A 64 -39.71 66.92 43.68
C THR A 64 -38.58 65.90 43.53
N GLY A 65 -37.55 65.99 44.37
CA GLY A 65 -36.46 64.99 44.40
C GLY A 65 -36.94 63.61 44.85
N ASN A 66 -37.85 63.53 45.82
CA ASN A 66 -38.48 62.28 46.23
C ASN A 66 -39.36 61.69 45.11
N LEU A 67 -40.14 62.53 44.40
CA LEU A 67 -40.94 62.13 43.23
C LEU A 67 -40.06 61.61 42.09
N GLN A 68 -38.95 62.27 41.77
CA GLN A 68 -37.99 61.79 40.77
C GLN A 68 -37.41 60.42 41.14
N ARG A 69 -37.02 60.23 42.41
CA ARG A 69 -36.56 58.91 42.90
C ARG A 69 -37.66 57.85 42.81
N GLN A 70 -38.91 58.20 43.13
CA GLN A 70 -40.04 57.29 42.99
C GLN A 70 -40.27 56.91 41.52
N GLN A 71 -40.23 57.89 40.61
CA GLN A 71 -40.34 57.65 39.17
C GLN A 71 -39.22 56.72 38.68
N GLU A 72 -37.96 57.02 39.01
CA GLU A 72 -36.83 56.16 38.63
C GLU A 72 -36.98 54.73 39.18
N ASN A 73 -37.48 54.58 40.42
CA ASN A 73 -37.71 53.26 41.00
C ASN A 73 -38.83 52.51 40.27
N ILE A 74 -39.91 53.20 39.90
CA ILE A 74 -41.01 52.64 39.09
C ILE A 74 -40.48 52.21 37.72
N GLU A 75 -39.71 53.06 37.03
CA GLU A 75 -39.11 52.73 35.73
C GLU A 75 -38.18 51.52 35.82
N ARG A 76 -37.30 51.45 36.84
CA ARG A 76 -36.43 50.29 37.07
C ARG A 76 -37.23 49.02 37.35
N THR A 77 -38.32 49.12 38.13
CA THR A 77 -39.19 47.97 38.42
C THR A 77 -39.94 47.51 37.18
N LEU A 78 -40.42 48.44 36.33
CA LEU A 78 -41.05 48.10 35.06
C LEU A 78 -40.08 47.37 34.13
N LEU A 79 -38.85 47.87 33.97
CA LEU A 79 -37.82 47.19 33.16
C LEU A 79 -37.46 45.81 33.71
N ALA A 80 -37.37 45.66 35.03
CA ALA A 80 -37.13 44.36 35.66
C ALA A 80 -38.30 43.39 35.40
N LEU A 81 -39.54 43.88 35.47
CA LEU A 81 -40.74 43.08 35.23
C LEU A 81 -40.88 42.69 33.76
N GLU A 82 -40.59 43.59 32.82
CA GLU A 82 -40.54 43.29 31.38
C GLU A 82 -39.48 42.21 31.06
N HIS A 83 -38.30 42.32 31.67
CA HIS A 83 -37.25 41.31 31.53
C HIS A 83 -37.72 39.93 32.02
N VAL A 84 -38.41 39.87 33.16
CA VAL A 84 -38.97 38.59 33.67
C VAL A 84 -40.06 38.05 32.74
N ILE A 85 -41.02 38.90 32.31
CA ILE A 85 -42.11 38.50 31.41
C ILE A 85 -41.56 37.90 30.11
N SER A 86 -40.44 38.45 29.61
CA SER A 86 -39.82 37.94 28.38
C SER A 86 -39.47 36.46 28.44
N PHE A 87 -39.10 35.91 29.61
CA PHE A 87 -38.80 34.47 29.75
C PHE A 87 -40.06 33.60 29.78
N TYR A 88 -41.19 34.12 30.25
CA TYR A 88 -42.47 33.39 30.27
C TYR A 88 -43.12 33.32 28.88
N SER A 89 -42.85 34.27 27.98
CA SER A 89 -43.37 34.24 26.61
C SER A 89 -42.52 33.42 25.64
N VAL A 90 -41.24 33.16 25.96
CA VAL A 90 -40.27 32.45 25.10
C VAL A 90 -40.81 31.12 24.59
N SER A 91 -41.40 30.28 25.44
CA SER A 91 -41.92 28.97 25.02
C SER A 91 -42.99 29.09 23.93
N GLN A 92 -43.91 30.05 24.05
CA GLN A 92 -44.98 30.26 23.08
C GLN A 92 -44.47 30.82 21.76
N GLU A 93 -43.49 31.72 21.81
CA GLU A 93 -42.92 32.36 20.62
C GLU A 93 -42.03 31.39 19.82
N VAL A 94 -41.27 30.55 20.52
CA VAL A 94 -40.26 29.66 19.93
C VAL A 94 -40.84 28.31 19.49
N GLU A 95 -41.87 27.79 20.17
CA GLU A 95 -42.53 26.52 19.84
C GLU A 95 -42.83 26.30 18.34
N PRO A 96 -43.42 27.25 17.57
CA PRO A 96 -43.67 27.02 16.15
C PRO A 96 -42.39 26.83 15.32
N ILE A 97 -41.30 27.51 15.70
CA ILE A 97 -39.99 27.39 15.03
C ILE A 97 -39.38 26.01 15.33
N ILE A 98 -39.43 25.58 16.59
CA ILE A 98 -38.89 24.27 17.02
C ILE A 98 -39.66 23.12 16.37
N ARG A 99 -41.00 23.21 16.32
CA ARG A 99 -41.85 22.20 15.68
C ARG A 99 -41.62 22.10 14.18
N MET A 100 -41.31 23.20 13.51
CA MET A 100 -40.98 23.20 12.08
C MET A 100 -39.61 22.58 11.80
N GLY A 101 -38.68 22.68 12.76
CA GLY A 101 -37.30 22.24 12.60
C GLY A 101 -36.43 23.28 11.89
N PRO A 102 -35.10 23.08 11.87
CA PRO A 102 -34.14 23.99 11.24
C PRO A 102 -34.34 24.14 9.71
N GLY A 103 -35.00 23.17 9.07
CA GLY A 103 -35.39 23.19 7.66
C GLY A 103 -34.21 23.04 6.69
N PRO A 104 -34.44 22.53 5.47
CA PRO A 104 -33.38 22.38 4.48
C PRO A 104 -32.91 23.75 3.97
N SER A 105 -31.59 23.91 3.75
CA SER A 105 -31.04 25.16 3.20
C SER A 105 -31.72 25.52 1.87
N GLN A 106 -32.23 26.75 1.78
CA GLN A 106 -32.78 27.28 0.54
C GLN A 106 -31.68 28.09 -0.18
N ASN A 107 -31.36 27.72 -1.42
CA ASN A 107 -30.39 28.41 -2.27
C ASN A 107 -28.96 28.57 -1.68
N GLY A 108 -28.52 27.65 -0.82
CA GLY A 108 -27.19 27.67 -0.23
C GLY A 108 -26.99 28.72 0.88
N ILE A 109 -28.09 29.31 1.39
CA ILE A 109 -28.07 30.18 2.56
C ILE A 109 -28.48 29.34 3.77
N PRO A 110 -27.68 29.30 4.85
CA PRO A 110 -28.04 28.57 6.06
C PRO A 110 -29.33 29.14 6.66
N THR A 111 -30.42 28.37 6.60
CA THR A 111 -31.68 28.66 7.31
C THR A 111 -31.62 28.25 8.78
N LEU A 112 -30.44 27.84 9.24
CA LEU A 112 -30.16 27.38 10.60
C LEU A 112 -30.15 28.53 11.61
N GLU A 113 -29.81 29.75 11.20
CA GLU A 113 -29.65 30.91 12.08
C GLU A 113 -30.92 31.28 12.89
N PRO A 114 -32.13 31.39 12.30
CA PRO A 114 -33.36 31.60 13.06
C PRO A 114 -33.65 30.49 14.08
N PHE A 115 -33.32 29.25 13.74
CA PHE A 115 -33.54 28.11 14.62
C PHE A 115 -32.56 28.14 15.80
N LEU A 116 -31.27 28.38 15.56
CA LEU A 116 -30.26 28.48 16.62
C LEU A 116 -30.54 29.65 17.56
N ARG A 117 -30.95 30.82 17.04
CA ARG A 117 -31.39 31.94 17.90
C ARG A 117 -32.57 31.56 18.78
N ALA A 118 -33.50 30.75 18.27
CA ALA A 118 -34.62 30.26 19.05
C ALA A 118 -34.14 29.31 20.17
N MET A 119 -33.14 28.47 19.89
CA MET A 119 -32.47 27.63 20.88
C MET A 119 -31.71 28.44 21.94
N ASP A 120 -30.99 29.49 21.56
CA ASP A 120 -30.28 30.37 22.50
C ASP A 120 -31.25 31.11 23.45
N ARG A 121 -32.42 31.50 22.93
CA ARG A 121 -33.51 32.08 23.74
C ARG A 121 -34.08 31.07 24.73
N LEU A 122 -34.29 29.82 24.31
CA LEU A 122 -34.71 28.74 25.21
C LEU A 122 -33.65 28.46 26.28
N GLN A 123 -32.36 28.42 25.91
CA GLN A 123 -31.26 28.25 26.85
C GLN A 123 -31.24 29.37 27.90
N SER A 124 -31.35 30.63 27.48
CA SER A 124 -31.42 31.77 28.38
C SER A 124 -32.60 31.68 29.35
N ALA A 125 -33.76 31.18 28.88
CA ALA A 125 -34.92 30.93 29.71
C ALA A 125 -34.71 29.76 30.68
N LEU A 126 -34.04 28.67 30.26
CA LEU A 126 -33.66 27.57 31.15
C LEU A 126 -32.79 28.06 32.30
N GLU A 127 -31.70 28.76 32.00
CA GLU A 127 -30.77 29.29 33.00
C GLU A 127 -31.50 30.23 33.99
N TYR A 128 -32.43 31.05 33.49
CA TYR A 128 -33.26 31.91 34.32
C TYR A 128 -34.17 31.10 35.25
N PHE A 129 -34.91 30.12 34.74
CA PHE A 129 -35.85 29.33 35.55
C PHE A 129 -35.15 28.38 36.52
N GLU A 130 -34.02 27.77 36.14
CA GLU A 130 -33.20 26.94 37.03
C GLU A 130 -32.67 27.73 38.22
N LYS A 131 -32.27 28.99 38.00
CA LYS A 131 -31.73 29.84 39.05
C LYS A 131 -32.79 30.43 39.97
N ASN A 132 -33.95 30.79 39.42
CA ASN A 132 -34.96 31.56 40.15
C ASN A 132 -36.18 30.73 40.58
N ASN A 133 -36.66 29.78 39.78
CA ASN A 133 -37.88 29.00 40.01
C ASN A 133 -37.74 27.51 39.56
N PRO A 134 -36.99 26.67 40.30
CA PRO A 134 -36.62 25.31 39.87
C PRO A 134 -37.77 24.30 39.80
N GLN A 135 -38.93 24.60 40.38
CA GLN A 135 -40.10 23.71 40.42
C GLN A 135 -41.27 24.24 39.56
N SER A 136 -40.98 25.13 38.62
CA SER A 136 -41.99 25.74 37.75
C SER A 136 -42.39 24.80 36.61
N VAL A 137 -43.66 24.88 36.19
CA VAL A 137 -44.16 24.14 35.01
C VAL A 137 -43.56 24.73 33.73
N GLU A 138 -43.22 26.01 33.77
CA GLU A 138 -42.53 26.73 32.72
C GLU A 138 -41.12 26.15 32.47
N LEU A 139 -40.38 25.80 33.52
CA LEU A 139 -39.08 25.13 33.37
C LEU A 139 -39.25 23.78 32.64
N GLU A 140 -40.25 22.98 32.99
CA GLU A 140 -40.52 21.70 32.32
C GLU A 140 -40.88 21.90 30.84
N ASN A 141 -41.72 22.90 30.52
CA ASN A 141 -42.08 23.24 29.14
C ASN A 141 -40.88 23.72 28.32
N VAL A 142 -40.03 24.59 28.87
CA VAL A 142 -38.81 25.04 28.19
C VAL A 142 -37.83 23.87 28.02
N THR A 143 -37.68 23.00 29.02
CA THR A 143 -36.77 21.84 28.98
C THR A 143 -37.19 20.84 27.91
N THR A 144 -38.49 20.54 27.83
CA THR A 144 -39.04 19.64 26.81
C THR A 144 -38.91 20.22 25.41
N LEU A 145 -39.17 21.51 25.21
CA LEU A 145 -38.96 22.19 23.92
C LEU A 145 -37.48 22.23 23.53
N PHE A 146 -36.59 22.52 24.47
CA PHE A 146 -35.14 22.54 24.23
C PHE A 146 -34.61 21.16 23.85
N THR A 147 -35.04 20.11 24.55
CA THR A 147 -34.69 18.71 24.20
C THR A 147 -35.23 18.36 22.81
N SER A 148 -36.48 18.73 22.50
CA SER A 148 -37.08 18.51 21.18
C SER A 148 -36.33 19.24 20.05
N GLY A 149 -35.83 20.44 20.33
CA GLY A 149 -34.99 21.22 19.42
C GLY A 149 -33.62 20.59 19.18
N GLY A 150 -32.97 20.09 20.24
CA GLY A 150 -31.74 19.31 20.14
C GLY A 150 -31.91 18.03 19.31
N ASP A 151 -33.01 17.31 19.51
CA ASP A 151 -33.40 16.16 18.69
C ASP A 151 -33.65 16.54 17.23
N ALA A 152 -34.25 17.70 16.97
CA ALA A 152 -34.45 18.20 15.62
C ALA A 152 -33.13 18.53 14.91
N LEU A 153 -32.15 19.11 15.63
CA LEU A 153 -30.80 19.34 15.10
C LEU A 153 -30.05 18.04 14.80
N ASN A 154 -30.13 17.05 15.70
CA ASN A 154 -29.59 15.72 15.45
C ASN A 154 -30.22 15.05 14.20
N ARG A 155 -31.53 15.20 14.02
CA ARG A 155 -32.23 14.71 12.82
C ARG A 155 -31.78 15.44 11.56
N GLU A 156 -31.68 16.77 11.59
CA GLU A 156 -31.22 17.54 10.43
C GLU A 156 -29.77 17.20 10.06
N PHE A 157 -28.87 17.10 11.05
CA PHE A 157 -27.49 16.64 10.83
C PHE A 157 -27.46 15.29 10.09
N LYS A 158 -28.27 14.33 10.57
CA LYS A 158 -28.40 13.01 9.94
C LYS A 158 -28.92 13.10 8.51
N ASP A 159 -29.93 13.94 8.26
CA ASP A 159 -30.56 14.08 6.95
C ASP A 159 -29.63 14.74 5.93
N ILE A 160 -28.94 15.82 6.32
CA ILE A 160 -27.89 16.45 5.51
C ILE A 160 -26.79 15.43 5.19
N LEU A 161 -26.30 14.73 6.22
CA LEU A 161 -25.23 13.75 6.05
C LEU A 161 -25.65 12.61 5.10
N CYS A 162 -26.86 12.07 5.25
CA CYS A 162 -27.37 11.00 4.38
C CYS A 162 -27.61 11.47 2.95
N ARG A 163 -28.10 12.71 2.77
CA ARG A 163 -28.39 13.31 1.45
C ARG A 163 -27.12 13.53 0.63
N HIS A 164 -26.04 13.95 1.28
CA HIS A 164 -24.79 14.28 0.60
C HIS A 164 -23.74 13.16 0.61
N SER A 165 -23.83 12.17 1.51
CA SER A 165 -22.91 11.02 1.55
C SER A 165 -23.20 10.02 0.44
N LYS A 166 -22.57 10.23 -0.73
CA LYS A 166 -22.65 9.32 -1.88
C LYS A 166 -21.42 8.41 -1.93
N PRO A 167 -21.58 7.12 -2.30
CA PRO A 167 -20.46 6.24 -2.59
C PRO A 167 -19.56 6.82 -3.68
N VAL A 168 -18.25 6.67 -3.50
CA VAL A 168 -17.27 7.12 -4.49
C VAL A 168 -17.35 6.19 -5.70
N PRO A 169 -17.56 6.70 -6.92
CA PRO A 169 -17.60 5.87 -8.11
C PRO A 169 -16.27 5.14 -8.32
N PRO A 170 -16.30 3.87 -8.78
CA PRO A 170 -15.08 3.09 -8.99
C PRO A 170 -14.05 3.76 -9.90
N ILE A 171 -14.50 4.46 -10.97
CA ILE A 171 -13.59 5.13 -11.89
C ILE A 171 -12.80 6.24 -11.21
N THR A 172 -13.43 6.99 -10.31
CA THR A 172 -12.80 8.05 -9.51
C THR A 172 -11.81 7.43 -8.52
N LEU A 173 -12.16 6.31 -7.88
CA LEU A 173 -11.22 5.58 -7.01
C LEU A 173 -9.99 5.11 -7.79
N LEU A 174 -10.18 4.54 -8.99
CA LEU A 174 -9.08 4.08 -9.84
C LEU A 174 -8.19 5.23 -10.29
N ASP A 175 -8.76 6.39 -10.63
CA ASP A 175 -7.98 7.59 -10.99
C ASP A 175 -7.13 8.08 -9.79
N ILE A 176 -7.67 8.06 -8.57
CA ILE A 176 -6.96 8.48 -7.35
C ILE A 176 -5.90 7.46 -6.91
N VAL A 177 -6.17 6.17 -7.08
CA VAL A 177 -5.21 5.07 -6.86
C VAL A 177 -4.07 5.14 -7.89
N GLY A 178 -4.39 5.52 -9.13
CA GLY A 178 -3.45 5.65 -10.25
C GLY A 178 -2.60 6.91 -10.23
N ALA A 179 -2.96 7.93 -9.46
CA ALA A 179 -2.17 9.15 -9.31
C ALA A 179 -0.96 8.94 -8.38
N ASP A 180 0.24 9.25 -8.89
CA ASP A 180 1.49 9.18 -8.12
C ASP A 180 1.60 10.39 -7.17
N GLU A 181 2.04 10.17 -5.93
CA GLU A 181 2.20 11.23 -4.91
C GLU A 181 3.30 12.26 -5.25
N ASP A 182 4.17 11.95 -6.21
CA ASP A 182 5.27 12.83 -6.67
C ASP A 182 4.83 13.91 -7.67
N THR A 183 3.55 13.98 -8.03
CA THR A 183 2.99 15.04 -8.89
C THR A 183 2.75 16.32 -8.09
N SER A 184 3.83 17.00 -7.72
CA SER A 184 3.77 18.38 -7.21
C SER A 184 3.57 19.35 -8.38
N GLY A 185 2.31 19.67 -8.69
CA GLY A 185 1.92 20.61 -9.76
C GLY A 185 0.41 20.63 -10.02
N GLU A 186 -0.01 21.21 -11.14
CA GLU A 186 -1.42 21.24 -11.61
C GLU A 186 -2.03 19.83 -11.85
N ASP A 187 -1.20 18.78 -11.83
CA ASP A 187 -1.55 17.36 -11.98
C ASP A 187 -1.68 16.60 -10.64
N ALA A 188 -1.66 17.28 -9.49
CA ALA A 188 -1.89 16.63 -8.19
C ALA A 188 -3.25 15.88 -8.18
N PRO A 189 -3.33 14.67 -7.60
CA PRO A 189 -4.60 13.94 -7.54
C PRO A 189 -5.70 14.83 -6.96
N PRO A 190 -6.89 14.89 -7.59
CA PRO A 190 -8.00 15.64 -7.02
C PRO A 190 -8.29 15.08 -5.62
N SER A 191 -8.25 15.97 -4.62
CA SER A 191 -8.69 15.60 -3.29
C SER A 191 -10.14 15.14 -3.36
N LEU A 192 -10.47 14.07 -2.62
CA LEU A 192 -11.83 13.55 -2.57
C LEU A 192 -12.74 14.54 -1.84
N SER A 193 -13.32 15.48 -2.58
CA SER A 193 -14.33 16.41 -2.06
C SER A 193 -15.64 15.67 -1.88
N HIS A 194 -15.88 15.13 -0.69
CA HIS A 194 -17.12 14.40 -0.40
C HIS A 194 -18.35 15.31 -0.38
N PHE A 195 -18.20 16.54 0.12
CA PHE A 195 -19.28 17.51 0.28
C PHE A 195 -18.89 18.87 -0.30
N PRO A 196 -19.86 19.67 -0.80
CA PRO A 196 -19.66 21.10 -1.06
C PRO A 196 -19.33 21.86 0.22
N ASP A 197 -18.53 22.93 0.12
CA ASP A 197 -18.09 23.73 1.29
C ASP A 197 -19.26 24.26 2.13
N ALA A 198 -20.36 24.68 1.48
CA ALA A 198 -21.56 25.14 2.18
C ALA A 198 -22.18 24.06 3.09
N VAL A 199 -22.16 22.80 2.64
CA VAL A 199 -22.68 21.66 3.42
C VAL A 199 -21.75 21.30 4.57
N ILE A 200 -20.43 21.42 4.37
CA ILE A 200 -19.45 21.22 5.45
C ILE A 200 -19.68 22.26 6.53
N GLN A 201 -19.81 23.54 6.17
CA GLN A 201 -20.08 24.63 7.11
C GLN A 201 -21.38 24.41 7.89
N GLU A 202 -22.44 23.94 7.23
CA GLU A 202 -23.72 23.62 7.88
C GLU A 202 -23.58 22.46 8.89
N LEU A 203 -22.88 21.38 8.52
CA LEU A 203 -22.60 20.25 9.42
C LEU A 203 -21.73 20.66 10.61
N VAL A 204 -20.72 21.50 10.40
CA VAL A 204 -19.84 22.04 11.46
C VAL A 204 -20.67 22.88 12.43
N CYS A 205 -21.51 23.79 11.92
CA CYS A 205 -22.35 24.64 12.76
C CYS A 205 -23.31 23.83 13.65
N ILE A 206 -23.96 22.80 13.10
CA ILE A 206 -24.82 21.90 13.89
C ILE A 206 -23.99 21.10 14.90
N ALA A 207 -22.81 20.57 14.50
CA ALA A 207 -21.95 19.80 15.37
C ALA A 207 -21.43 20.65 16.55
N ASP A 208 -20.97 21.87 16.31
CA ASP A 208 -20.50 22.80 17.35
C ASP A 208 -21.60 23.08 18.38
N TRP A 209 -22.84 23.31 17.92
CA TRP A 209 -23.98 23.51 18.81
C TRP A 209 -24.27 22.25 19.64
N LEU A 210 -24.28 21.05 19.02
CA LEU A 210 -24.54 19.79 19.73
C LEU A 210 -23.44 19.47 20.76
N ILE A 211 -22.18 19.74 20.44
CA ILE A 211 -21.04 19.57 21.35
C ILE A 211 -21.18 20.49 22.56
N ALA A 212 -21.50 21.77 22.33
CA ALA A 212 -21.65 22.75 23.41
C ALA A 212 -22.72 22.35 24.44
N HIS A 213 -23.71 21.57 24.00
CA HIS A 213 -24.83 21.10 24.83
C HIS A 213 -24.72 19.62 25.24
N ASN A 214 -23.53 19.00 25.11
CA ASN A 214 -23.27 17.59 25.47
C ASN A 214 -24.16 16.55 24.75
N HIS A 215 -24.62 16.86 23.54
CA HIS A 215 -25.30 15.89 22.67
C HIS A 215 -24.28 15.19 21.77
N ASP A 216 -23.79 14.02 22.16
CA ASP A 216 -22.75 13.28 21.44
C ASP A 216 -23.27 12.25 20.40
N ASP A 217 -24.58 12.01 20.38
CA ASP A 217 -25.23 11.02 19.50
C ASP A 217 -25.00 11.22 17.99
N TYR A 218 -24.77 12.46 17.55
CA TYR A 218 -24.49 12.76 16.14
C TYR A 218 -23.18 12.09 15.67
N MET A 219 -22.18 11.93 16.56
CA MET A 219 -20.91 11.29 16.21
C MET A 219 -21.12 9.80 15.88
N ASN A 220 -22.01 9.12 16.62
CA ASN A 220 -22.40 7.74 16.34
C ASN A 220 -23.19 7.63 15.03
N THR A 221 -24.00 8.65 14.71
CA THR A 221 -24.72 8.72 13.44
C THR A 221 -23.75 8.96 12.29
N TYR A 222 -22.77 9.85 12.48
CA TYR A 222 -21.71 10.14 11.53
C TYR A 222 -20.94 8.88 11.17
N SER A 223 -20.40 8.17 12.17
CA SER A 223 -19.61 6.96 11.95
C SER A 223 -20.40 5.90 11.18
N LYS A 224 -21.65 5.62 11.56
CA LYS A 224 -22.51 4.62 10.89
C LYS A 224 -22.80 4.96 9.43
N VAL A 225 -23.10 6.22 9.11
CA VAL A 225 -23.40 6.64 7.74
C VAL A 225 -22.15 6.58 6.89
N ARG A 226 -21.02 7.10 7.39
CA ARG A 226 -19.75 7.13 6.66
C ARG A 226 -19.15 5.74 6.45
N ALA A 227 -19.21 4.86 7.46
CA ALA A 227 -18.83 3.44 7.34
C ALA A 227 -19.57 2.77 6.18
N LYS A 228 -20.90 2.93 6.14
CA LYS A 228 -21.76 2.35 5.09
C LYS A 228 -21.40 2.88 3.71
N VAL A 229 -21.04 4.16 3.58
CA VAL A 229 -20.64 4.75 2.29
C VAL A 229 -19.27 4.26 1.85
N MET A 230 -18.30 4.16 2.75
CA MET A 230 -16.98 3.58 2.48
C MET A 230 -17.14 2.15 1.97
N MET A 231 -17.88 1.30 2.68
CA MET A 231 -18.14 -0.08 2.29
C MET A 231 -18.85 -0.19 0.94
N LYS A 232 -19.88 0.62 0.70
CA LYS A 232 -20.56 0.64 -0.62
C LYS A 232 -19.61 1.00 -1.76
N SER A 233 -18.68 1.94 -1.53
CA SER A 233 -17.70 2.35 -2.55
C SER A 233 -16.76 1.18 -2.90
N LEU A 234 -16.30 0.44 -1.90
CA LEU A 234 -15.47 -0.75 -2.07
C LEU A 234 -16.21 -1.90 -2.76
N THR A 235 -17.46 -2.16 -2.38
CA THR A 235 -18.29 -3.18 -3.01
C THR A 235 -18.51 -2.87 -4.49
N GLN A 236 -18.82 -1.61 -4.84
CA GLN A 236 -18.97 -1.19 -6.23
C GLN A 236 -17.68 -1.35 -7.04
N LEU A 237 -16.52 -1.06 -6.44
CA LEU A 237 -15.21 -1.26 -7.06
C LEU A 237 -14.99 -2.74 -7.39
N ARG A 238 -15.23 -3.62 -6.42
CA ARG A 238 -15.09 -5.08 -6.59
C ARG A 238 -16.06 -5.65 -7.61
N GLU A 239 -17.32 -5.21 -7.61
CA GLU A 239 -18.31 -5.62 -8.61
C GLU A 239 -17.86 -5.24 -10.02
N GLN A 240 -17.31 -4.04 -10.20
CA GLN A 240 -16.71 -3.66 -11.48
C GLN A 240 -15.52 -4.55 -11.83
N GLN A 241 -14.57 -4.78 -10.92
CA GLN A 241 -13.43 -5.65 -11.17
C GLN A 241 -13.87 -7.04 -11.65
N LYS A 242 -14.85 -7.66 -10.96
CA LYS A 242 -15.42 -8.96 -11.33
C LYS A 242 -16.11 -8.94 -12.70
N ALA A 243 -16.86 -7.89 -13.01
CA ALA A 243 -17.52 -7.73 -14.30
C ALA A 243 -16.53 -7.61 -15.47
N HIS A 244 -15.35 -7.04 -15.24
CA HIS A 244 -14.28 -6.96 -16.24
C HIS A 244 -13.52 -8.29 -16.37
N SER A 245 -13.27 -8.99 -15.27
CA SER A 245 -12.64 -10.33 -15.28
C SER A 245 -13.50 -11.40 -15.99
N GLY A 246 -14.82 -11.26 -16.01
CA GLY A 246 -15.74 -12.16 -16.74
C GLY A 246 -15.91 -11.85 -18.24
N GLY A 247 -15.26 -10.81 -18.76
CA GLY A 247 -15.54 -10.23 -20.07
C GLY A 247 -14.46 -10.44 -21.13
N SER A 248 -14.00 -11.67 -21.37
CA SER A 248 -13.14 -11.97 -22.54
C SER A 248 -13.31 -13.34 -23.20
N THR A 249 -14.35 -14.12 -22.91
CA THR A 249 -14.58 -15.40 -23.62
C THR A 249 -16.02 -15.68 -24.06
N HIS A 250 -17.00 -14.82 -23.76
CA HIS A 250 -18.41 -15.08 -24.10
C HIS A 250 -18.94 -14.32 -25.34
N GLY A 251 -18.05 -13.89 -26.23
CA GLY A 251 -18.39 -13.05 -27.38
C GLY A 251 -18.56 -13.78 -28.71
N LEU A 252 -18.74 -15.10 -28.75
CA LEU A 252 -18.96 -15.85 -30.00
C LEU A 252 -19.79 -17.11 -29.72
N ASN A 253 -21.10 -16.97 -29.52
CA ASN A 253 -22.13 -17.97 -29.87
C ASN A 253 -23.51 -17.49 -29.41
N MET A 254 -24.09 -16.57 -30.17
CA MET A 254 -25.54 -16.38 -30.25
C MET A 254 -25.88 -16.20 -31.72
N ALA A 255 -25.76 -17.30 -32.47
CA ALA A 255 -26.40 -17.44 -33.76
C ALA A 255 -27.86 -17.81 -33.52
N GLY A 256 -28.75 -16.86 -33.77
CA GLY A 256 -30.19 -17.04 -33.62
C GLY A 256 -30.94 -15.75 -33.93
N SER A 257 -30.77 -15.20 -35.13
CA SER A 257 -31.75 -14.24 -35.66
C SER A 257 -33.01 -14.99 -36.09
N PRO A 258 -34.17 -14.32 -36.06
CA PRO A 258 -34.65 -13.86 -37.36
C PRO A 258 -34.98 -12.35 -37.37
N LEU A 259 -34.41 -11.69 -38.38
CA LEU A 259 -34.97 -10.60 -39.19
C LEU A 259 -35.68 -9.44 -38.48
N LEU A 260 -35.03 -8.26 -38.49
CA LEU A 260 -35.55 -7.07 -39.17
C LEU A 260 -34.43 -6.03 -39.35
N ARG A 261 -34.19 -5.68 -40.61
CA ARG A 261 -33.28 -4.64 -41.06
C ARG A 261 -33.99 -3.29 -40.97
N GLN A 262 -33.48 -2.35 -40.17
CA GLN A 262 -33.70 -0.93 -40.45
C GLN A 262 -32.43 -0.12 -40.19
N LYS A 263 -32.03 0.59 -41.25
CA LYS A 263 -30.97 1.60 -41.28
C LYS A 263 -31.32 2.73 -40.31
N PHE A 264 -30.40 3.11 -39.42
CA PHE A 264 -30.10 4.50 -39.11
C PHE A 264 -28.66 4.60 -38.59
N GLN A 265 -27.83 5.33 -39.33
CA GLN A 265 -26.55 5.86 -38.86
C GLN A 265 -26.83 6.95 -37.82
N ASN A 266 -25.99 6.94 -36.78
CA ASN A 266 -25.76 7.92 -35.71
C ASN A 266 -25.95 7.28 -34.34
N ARG A 267 -24.87 6.71 -33.80
CA ARG A 267 -24.80 6.30 -32.40
C ARG A 267 -23.66 7.05 -31.73
N HIS A 268 -24.04 7.97 -30.85
CA HIS A 268 -23.21 8.55 -29.80
C HIS A 268 -22.33 7.47 -29.14
N GLU A 269 -21.05 7.78 -28.96
CA GLU A 269 -20.14 7.02 -28.12
C GLU A 269 -20.72 6.89 -26.70
N THR A 270 -20.93 5.66 -26.22
CA THR A 270 -21.29 5.38 -24.83
C THR A 270 -20.04 5.50 -23.93
N PRO A 271 -20.15 6.07 -22.71
CA PRO A 271 -19.00 6.37 -21.83
C PRO A 271 -18.16 5.15 -21.42
N ASN A 272 -18.75 3.95 -21.38
CA ASN A 272 -18.13 2.72 -20.87
C ASN A 272 -16.88 2.27 -21.64
N ARG A 273 -16.72 2.65 -22.92
CA ARG A 273 -15.52 2.27 -23.71
C ARG A 273 -14.28 3.10 -23.40
N ARG A 274 -14.44 4.35 -22.93
CA ARG A 274 -13.31 5.21 -22.55
C ARG A 274 -12.77 4.84 -21.16
N ALA A 275 -13.65 4.46 -20.23
CA ALA A 275 -13.26 3.93 -18.92
C ALA A 275 -12.42 2.66 -19.02
N SER A 276 -12.84 1.70 -19.86
CA SER A 276 -12.16 0.41 -20.06
C SER A 276 -10.71 0.54 -20.57
N LYS A 277 -10.43 1.46 -21.51
CA LYS A 277 -9.05 1.76 -21.95
C LYS A 277 -8.20 2.46 -20.88
N ARG A 278 -8.82 3.20 -19.97
CA ARG A 278 -8.14 3.95 -18.92
C ARG A 278 -7.78 3.09 -17.73
N ILE A 279 -8.64 2.14 -17.36
CA ILE A 279 -8.37 1.09 -16.37
C ILE A 279 -7.18 0.24 -16.83
N GLN A 280 -7.21 -0.20 -18.09
CA GLN A 280 -6.09 -0.90 -18.71
C GLN A 280 -4.82 -0.04 -18.68
N HIS A 281 -4.89 1.26 -18.95
CA HIS A 281 -3.74 2.17 -18.90
C HIS A 281 -3.24 2.52 -17.48
N VAL A 282 -4.07 2.46 -16.43
CA VAL A 282 -3.64 2.63 -15.02
C VAL A 282 -3.00 1.34 -14.49
N LEU A 283 -3.63 0.20 -14.77
CA LEU A 283 -3.05 -1.13 -14.53
C LEU A 283 -1.72 -1.26 -15.29
N GLU A 284 -1.69 -0.92 -16.58
CA GLU A 284 -0.50 -0.94 -17.44
C GLU A 284 0.52 0.16 -17.09
N LYS A 285 0.17 1.39 -16.68
CA LYS A 285 1.21 2.39 -16.31
C LYS A 285 1.94 2.03 -15.03
N LYS A 286 1.26 1.41 -14.07
CA LYS A 286 1.90 0.99 -12.80
C LYS A 286 2.52 -0.40 -12.92
N ALA A 287 1.89 -1.33 -13.67
CA ALA A 287 2.45 -2.63 -13.98
C ALA A 287 3.58 -2.57 -15.02
N ASN A 288 3.51 -1.80 -16.11
CA ASN A 288 4.58 -1.72 -17.12
C ASN A 288 5.81 -0.94 -16.64
N LYS A 289 5.68 -0.07 -15.64
CA LYS A 289 6.85 0.49 -14.94
C LYS A 289 7.54 -0.55 -14.05
N MET A 290 6.88 -1.69 -13.78
CA MET A 290 7.39 -2.80 -12.96
C MET A 290 7.60 -4.13 -13.72
N LEU A 291 7.04 -4.34 -14.92
CA LEU A 291 6.92 -5.68 -15.53
C LEU A 291 7.29 -5.76 -17.02
N LEU A 292 7.78 -4.68 -17.65
CA LEU A 292 8.28 -4.74 -19.04
C LEU A 292 9.78 -5.05 -19.12
N LYS A 293 10.15 -6.21 -18.58
CA LYS A 293 11.40 -6.94 -18.91
C LYS A 293 11.25 -8.46 -18.84
N ALA A 294 10.17 -8.98 -18.27
CA ALA A 294 9.95 -10.42 -18.11
C ALA A 294 9.42 -11.13 -19.37
N SER A 295 8.73 -10.42 -20.28
CA SER A 295 8.09 -11.07 -21.43
C SER A 295 8.93 -11.09 -22.72
N GLN A 296 10.00 -10.29 -22.83
CA GLN A 296 10.74 -10.13 -24.10
C GLN A 296 12.10 -10.84 -24.16
N THR A 297 12.58 -11.40 -23.04
CA THR A 297 13.89 -12.09 -22.95
C THR A 297 13.80 -13.60 -23.24
N LEU A 298 12.60 -14.16 -23.35
CA LEU A 298 12.41 -15.60 -23.56
C LEU A 298 12.46 -16.04 -25.03
N GLU A 299 12.07 -15.15 -25.98
CA GLU A 299 12.02 -15.51 -27.41
C GLU A 299 13.38 -15.52 -28.10
N GLN A 300 14.37 -14.79 -27.56
CA GLN A 300 15.68 -14.61 -28.23
C GLN A 300 16.75 -15.63 -27.78
N SER A 301 16.54 -16.39 -26.70
CA SER A 301 17.62 -17.16 -26.07
C SER A 301 17.55 -18.68 -26.22
N THR A 302 16.48 -19.24 -26.80
CA THR A 302 16.30 -20.72 -26.87
C THR A 302 16.07 -21.30 -28.27
N GLY A 303 15.83 -20.49 -29.31
CA GLY A 303 15.71 -20.99 -30.70
C GLY A 303 14.63 -22.05 -30.95
N LEU A 304 13.78 -22.34 -29.97
CA LEU A 304 12.67 -23.29 -30.07
C LEU A 304 11.38 -22.50 -30.26
N THR A 305 10.84 -22.52 -31.48
CA THR A 305 9.53 -21.94 -31.80
C THR A 305 8.43 -22.75 -31.10
N PHE A 306 8.05 -22.37 -29.87
CA PHE A 306 6.82 -22.85 -29.26
C PHE A 306 5.66 -21.99 -29.74
N GLY A 307 4.98 -22.45 -30.80
CA GLY A 307 3.69 -21.89 -31.20
C GLY A 307 2.64 -22.02 -30.07
N PRO A 308 1.55 -21.24 -30.13
CA PRO A 308 0.56 -21.19 -29.06
C PRO A 308 -0.07 -22.57 -28.90
N ARG A 309 0.19 -23.24 -27.77
CA ARG A 309 -0.47 -24.50 -27.42
C ARG A 309 -1.98 -24.23 -27.34
N ARG A 310 -2.73 -24.76 -28.31
CA ARG A 310 -4.16 -25.02 -28.14
C ARG A 310 -4.31 -25.94 -26.94
N ALA A 311 -4.87 -25.41 -25.85
CA ALA A 311 -5.27 -26.21 -24.71
C ALA A 311 -6.27 -27.29 -25.18
N SER A 312 -5.92 -28.55 -24.95
CA SER A 312 -6.84 -29.67 -25.11
C SER A 312 -8.02 -29.49 -24.15
N SER A 313 -9.23 -29.59 -24.67
CA SER A 313 -10.50 -29.29 -24.03
C SER A 313 -11.01 -30.36 -23.04
N HIS A 314 -10.16 -30.84 -22.13
CA HIS A 314 -10.62 -31.70 -21.02
C HIS A 314 -10.03 -31.16 -19.72
N PHE A 315 -10.86 -31.12 -18.66
CA PHE A 315 -10.67 -30.47 -17.35
C PHE A 315 -11.15 -29.01 -17.24
N ALA A 316 -12.47 -28.82 -17.34
CA ALA A 316 -13.15 -27.58 -16.98
C ALA A 316 -13.53 -27.49 -15.47
N GLU A 317 -13.03 -28.38 -14.61
CA GLU A 317 -13.46 -28.49 -13.20
C GLU A 317 -12.48 -27.93 -12.15
N GLN A 318 -11.35 -27.28 -12.52
CA GLN A 318 -10.31 -26.87 -11.55
C GLN A 318 -9.79 -25.42 -11.66
N ARG A 319 -10.56 -24.50 -12.28
CA ARG A 319 -10.14 -23.08 -12.34
C ARG A 319 -10.39 -22.28 -11.06
N GLU A 320 -11.14 -22.81 -10.10
CA GLU A 320 -11.54 -22.06 -8.89
C GLU A 320 -10.42 -21.95 -7.84
N ASP A 321 -9.42 -22.83 -7.92
CA ASP A 321 -8.33 -22.93 -6.94
C ASP A 321 -7.05 -22.19 -7.34
N VAL A 322 -6.93 -21.73 -8.59
CA VAL A 322 -5.72 -21.06 -9.09
C VAL A 322 -5.74 -19.60 -8.65
N VAL A 323 -4.68 -19.17 -7.97
CA VAL A 323 -4.44 -17.75 -7.71
C VAL A 323 -3.85 -17.14 -8.98
N ASP A 324 -4.56 -16.20 -9.59
CA ASP A 324 -4.18 -15.58 -10.87
C ASP A 324 -3.73 -14.13 -10.68
N ASP A 325 -2.93 -13.62 -11.61
CA ASP A 325 -2.35 -12.27 -11.57
C ASP A 325 -3.44 -11.18 -11.54
N VAL A 326 -4.58 -11.43 -12.20
CA VAL A 326 -5.73 -10.51 -12.19
C VAL A 326 -6.30 -10.33 -10.79
N GLU A 327 -6.35 -11.40 -9.99
CA GLU A 327 -6.88 -11.32 -8.64
C GLU A 327 -5.92 -10.60 -7.69
N MET A 328 -4.63 -10.86 -7.84
CA MET A 328 -3.57 -10.11 -7.17
C MET A 328 -3.71 -8.60 -7.42
N GLU A 329 -3.84 -8.21 -8.69
CA GLU A 329 -4.02 -6.81 -9.09
C GLU A 329 -5.28 -6.21 -8.48
N ASN A 330 -6.41 -6.93 -8.57
CA ASN A 330 -7.68 -6.48 -8.00
C ASN A 330 -7.58 -6.25 -6.48
N TYR A 331 -6.90 -7.16 -5.78
CA TYR A 331 -6.67 -7.06 -4.35
C TYR A 331 -5.80 -5.84 -4.00
N LEU A 332 -4.69 -5.63 -4.71
CA LEU A 332 -3.82 -4.47 -4.52
C LEU A 332 -4.57 -3.15 -4.72
N VAL A 333 -5.38 -3.07 -5.76
CA VAL A 333 -6.24 -1.90 -6.02
C VAL A 333 -7.22 -1.67 -4.88
N CYS A 334 -7.83 -2.72 -4.32
CA CYS A 334 -8.73 -2.60 -3.17
C CYS A 334 -8.01 -2.07 -1.93
N VAL A 335 -6.80 -2.56 -1.65
CA VAL A 335 -5.99 -2.09 -0.52
C VAL A 335 -5.67 -0.59 -0.67
N MET A 336 -5.20 -0.19 -1.84
CA MET A 336 -4.92 1.22 -2.12
C MET A 336 -6.18 2.09 -2.03
N ALA A 337 -7.32 1.60 -2.52
CA ALA A 337 -8.59 2.32 -2.42
C ALA A 337 -8.99 2.55 -0.96
N VAL A 338 -8.83 1.56 -0.08
CA VAL A 338 -9.09 1.73 1.36
C VAL A 338 -8.14 2.75 1.97
N GLN A 339 -6.84 2.66 1.68
CA GLN A 339 -5.86 3.65 2.17
C GLN A 339 -6.26 5.08 1.77
N ARG A 340 -6.65 5.31 0.50
CA ARG A 340 -7.11 6.62 0.00
C ARG A 340 -8.42 7.07 0.65
N LEU A 341 -9.39 6.17 0.82
CA LEU A 341 -10.66 6.47 1.48
C LEU A 341 -10.46 6.83 2.96
N MET A 342 -9.56 6.15 3.67
CA MET A 342 -9.22 6.45 5.06
C MET A 342 -8.55 7.83 5.20
N GLN A 343 -7.63 8.17 4.28
CA GLN A 343 -7.01 9.51 4.23
C GLN A 343 -8.08 10.59 4.03
N SER A 344 -8.99 10.39 3.08
CA SER A 344 -10.08 11.32 2.80
C SER A 344 -11.03 11.50 3.98
N GLU A 345 -11.37 10.41 4.67
CA GLU A 345 -12.26 10.48 5.83
C GLU A 345 -11.62 11.25 7.00
N ARG A 346 -10.31 11.07 7.23
CA ARG A 346 -9.58 11.85 8.23
C ARG A 346 -9.62 13.35 7.96
N LEU A 347 -9.53 13.75 6.69
CA LEU A 347 -9.67 15.16 6.30
C LEU A 347 -11.10 15.65 6.49
N LEU A 348 -12.11 14.83 6.15
CA LEU A 348 -13.51 15.20 6.26
C LEU A 348 -13.97 15.39 7.72
N MET A 349 -13.44 14.61 8.65
CA MET A 349 -13.75 14.75 10.08
C MET A 349 -13.24 16.06 10.68
N ALA A 350 -12.29 16.75 10.04
CA ALA A 350 -11.75 18.00 10.54
C ALA A 350 -12.86 19.06 10.60
N GLY A 351 -13.09 19.62 11.79
CA GLY A 351 -14.15 20.59 12.05
C GLY A 351 -15.50 19.97 12.41
N ILE A 352 -15.86 18.79 11.90
CA ILE A 352 -17.14 18.13 12.21
C ILE A 352 -17.05 17.31 13.51
N ILE A 353 -15.92 16.66 13.75
CA ILE A 353 -15.71 15.78 14.92
C ILE A 353 -14.59 16.37 15.80
N PRO A 354 -14.78 16.49 17.13
CA PRO A 354 -13.75 16.97 18.04
C PRO A 354 -12.49 16.10 18.01
N LEU A 355 -11.32 16.73 18.10
CA LEU A 355 -10.00 16.06 18.01
C LEU A 355 -9.85 14.87 18.98
N SER A 356 -10.43 14.97 20.18
CA SER A 356 -10.40 13.90 21.20
C SER A 356 -11.17 12.64 20.78
N HIS A 357 -12.20 12.78 19.95
CA HIS A 357 -13.08 11.68 19.53
C HIS A 357 -12.74 11.13 18.15
N GLN A 358 -11.98 11.87 17.33
CA GLN A 358 -11.62 11.49 15.96
C GLN A 358 -11.03 10.07 15.83
N PRO A 359 -10.11 9.59 16.69
CA PRO A 359 -9.56 8.24 16.53
C PRO A 359 -10.62 7.14 16.71
N ARG A 360 -11.50 7.28 17.71
CA ARG A 360 -12.59 6.32 17.96
C ARG A 360 -13.63 6.32 16.84
N ILE A 361 -13.92 7.49 16.28
CA ILE A 361 -14.88 7.63 15.16
C ILE A 361 -14.28 7.07 13.87
N LEU A 362 -13.00 7.35 13.59
CA LEU A 362 -12.29 6.77 12.45
C LEU A 362 -12.28 5.24 12.53
N GLU A 363 -11.94 4.70 13.70
CA GLU A 363 -11.97 3.26 13.97
C GLU A 363 -13.33 2.65 13.57
N ALA A 364 -14.44 3.24 14.04
CA ALA A 364 -15.78 2.75 13.73
C ALA A 364 -16.11 2.81 12.22
N ILE A 365 -15.54 3.79 11.49
CA ILE A 365 -15.75 3.94 10.05
C ILE A 365 -14.96 2.89 9.25
N VAL A 366 -13.72 2.64 9.63
CA VAL A 366 -12.78 1.84 8.82
C VAL A 366 -12.79 0.36 9.18
N SER A 367 -13.33 -0.03 10.34
CA SER A 367 -13.22 -1.39 10.87
C SER A 367 -13.69 -2.47 9.88
N GLU A 368 -14.88 -2.30 9.28
CA GLU A 368 -15.47 -3.26 8.34
C GLU A 368 -14.69 -3.33 7.01
N ALA A 369 -14.20 -2.18 6.53
CA ALA A 369 -13.37 -2.10 5.32
C ALA A 369 -12.04 -2.85 5.52
N MET A 370 -11.44 -2.67 6.71
CA MET A 370 -10.23 -3.37 7.11
C MET A 370 -10.44 -4.87 7.27
N ASP A 371 -11.53 -5.31 7.91
CA ASP A 371 -11.88 -6.73 7.99
C ASP A 371 -12.01 -7.35 6.62
N SER A 372 -12.64 -6.62 5.69
CA SER A 372 -12.83 -7.08 4.33
C SER A 372 -11.51 -7.25 3.57
N ILE A 373 -10.54 -6.36 3.75
CA ILE A 373 -9.20 -6.51 3.16
C ILE A 373 -8.46 -7.68 3.78
N VAL A 374 -8.46 -7.80 5.11
CA VAL A 374 -7.79 -8.90 5.81
C VAL A 374 -8.33 -10.24 5.34
N GLN A 375 -9.66 -10.38 5.29
CA GLN A 375 -10.32 -11.60 4.82
C GLN A 375 -9.95 -11.94 3.37
N GLU A 376 -9.89 -10.96 2.48
CA GLU A 376 -9.54 -11.17 1.08
C GLU A 376 -8.08 -11.61 0.92
N GLY A 377 -7.15 -10.99 1.65
CA GLY A 377 -5.76 -11.40 1.67
C GLY A 377 -5.52 -12.77 2.31
N GLU A 378 -6.25 -13.10 3.37
CA GLU A 378 -6.25 -14.44 3.96
C GLU A 378 -6.77 -15.50 2.97
N ASN A 379 -7.82 -15.19 2.21
CA ASN A 379 -8.34 -16.09 1.18
C ASN A 379 -7.31 -16.34 0.05
N ILE A 380 -6.54 -15.32 -0.35
CA ILE A 380 -5.44 -15.47 -1.30
C ILE A 380 -4.35 -16.36 -0.70
N ALA A 381 -3.93 -16.11 0.54
CA ALA A 381 -2.90 -16.90 1.22
C ALA A 381 -3.33 -18.38 1.39
N VAL A 382 -4.58 -18.64 1.75
CA VAL A 382 -5.13 -20.01 1.89
C VAL A 382 -5.13 -20.75 0.56
N ARG A 383 -5.49 -20.09 -0.55
CA ARG A 383 -5.47 -20.71 -1.88
C ARG A 383 -4.04 -20.92 -2.39
N ALA A 384 -3.15 -19.96 -2.18
CA ALA A 384 -1.73 -20.16 -2.47
C ALA A 384 -1.17 -21.37 -1.71
N LYS A 385 -1.49 -21.49 -0.41
CA LYS A 385 -1.11 -22.65 0.42
C LYS A 385 -1.68 -23.96 -0.10
N ARG A 386 -2.92 -23.97 -0.61
CA ARG A 386 -3.53 -25.15 -1.24
C ARG A 386 -2.78 -25.57 -2.51
N CYS A 387 -2.40 -24.62 -3.35
CA CYS A 387 -1.59 -24.86 -4.56
C CYS A 387 -0.19 -25.39 -4.21
N ILE A 388 0.46 -24.79 -3.22
CA ILE A 388 1.77 -25.24 -2.70
C ILE A 388 1.71 -26.70 -2.22
N ASN A 389 0.65 -27.07 -1.48
CA ASN A 389 0.45 -28.45 -1.04
C ASN A 389 0.24 -29.43 -2.22
N ARG A 390 -0.22 -28.95 -3.38
CA ARG A 390 -0.35 -29.71 -4.63
C ARG A 390 0.93 -29.69 -5.47
N GLN A 391 2.04 -29.16 -4.94
CA GLN A 391 3.32 -28.98 -5.62
C GLN A 391 3.28 -27.94 -6.76
N GLU A 392 2.29 -27.05 -6.77
CA GLU A 392 2.18 -25.93 -7.69
C GLU A 392 2.80 -24.66 -7.06
N TYR A 393 4.12 -24.65 -6.95
CA TYR A 393 4.85 -23.58 -6.24
C TYR A 393 4.78 -22.22 -6.93
N GLY A 394 4.41 -22.15 -8.22
CA GLY A 394 4.20 -20.88 -8.92
C GLY A 394 3.18 -19.95 -8.24
N ALA A 395 2.22 -20.50 -7.49
CA ALA A 395 1.23 -19.71 -6.76
C ALA A 395 1.83 -18.79 -5.67
N VAL A 396 3.04 -19.09 -5.17
CA VAL A 396 3.73 -18.21 -4.21
C VAL A 396 4.17 -16.89 -4.85
N LEU A 397 4.36 -16.86 -6.17
CA LEU A 397 4.82 -15.66 -6.88
C LEU A 397 3.79 -14.54 -6.85
N VAL A 398 2.52 -14.84 -6.60
CA VAL A 398 1.46 -13.85 -6.37
C VAL A 398 1.57 -13.21 -4.96
N ILE A 399 2.12 -13.93 -3.99
CA ILE A 399 2.22 -13.45 -2.60
C ILE A 399 3.30 -12.36 -2.47
N PHE A 400 4.42 -12.48 -3.17
CA PHE A 400 5.53 -11.52 -3.04
C PHE A 400 5.20 -10.09 -3.52
N PRO A 401 4.56 -9.86 -4.68
CA PRO A 401 4.07 -8.56 -5.09
C PRO A 401 3.13 -7.94 -4.06
N ILE A 402 2.20 -8.73 -3.53
CA ILE A 402 1.25 -8.27 -2.50
C ILE A 402 2.02 -7.82 -1.26
N LEU A 403 2.89 -8.69 -0.75
CA LEU A 403 3.70 -8.40 0.43
C LEU A 403 4.58 -7.16 0.22
N LYS A 404 5.22 -7.04 -0.94
CA LYS A 404 6.03 -5.86 -1.31
C LYS A 404 5.22 -4.59 -1.20
N HIS A 405 4.03 -4.55 -1.81
CA HIS A 405 3.19 -3.36 -1.81
C HIS A 405 2.66 -3.03 -0.41
N LEU A 406 2.20 -4.03 0.35
CA LEU A 406 1.74 -3.84 1.72
C LEU A 406 2.85 -3.28 2.63
N LEU A 407 4.10 -3.72 2.43
CA LEU A 407 5.25 -3.15 3.14
C LEU A 407 5.53 -1.70 2.73
N THR A 408 5.33 -1.35 1.46
CA THR A 408 5.50 0.03 0.97
C THR A 408 4.47 0.99 1.56
N ILE A 409 3.19 0.61 1.63
CA ILE A 409 2.11 1.49 2.14
C ILE A 409 1.97 1.47 3.68
N ARG A 410 2.73 0.60 4.34
CA ARG A 410 2.69 0.40 5.79
C ARG A 410 2.85 1.72 6.59
N PRO A 411 3.85 2.57 6.33
CA PRO A 411 4.06 3.78 7.13
C PRO A 411 2.90 4.78 6.96
N GLU A 412 2.34 4.93 5.76
CA GLU A 412 1.15 5.77 5.58
C GLU A 412 -0.05 5.18 6.32
N PHE A 413 -0.22 3.86 6.26
CA PHE A 413 -1.29 3.18 6.97
C PHE A 413 -1.19 3.40 8.49
N GLU A 414 -0.02 3.13 9.08
CA GLU A 414 0.26 3.33 10.52
C GLU A 414 0.01 4.78 10.96
N LYS A 415 0.36 5.77 10.12
CA LYS A 415 0.08 7.19 10.36
C LYS A 415 -1.41 7.52 10.36
N ILE A 416 -2.21 6.88 9.49
CA ILE A 416 -3.66 7.14 9.40
C ILE A 416 -4.38 6.61 10.63
N VAL A 417 -4.03 5.40 11.09
CA VAL A 417 -4.66 4.75 12.25
C VAL A 417 -4.00 5.10 13.60
N GLU A 418 -3.14 6.13 13.61
CA GLU A 418 -2.51 6.63 14.84
C GLU A 418 -3.60 7.04 15.86
N GLY A 419 -3.48 6.55 17.09
CA GLY A 419 -4.45 6.78 18.16
C GLY A 419 -5.70 5.89 18.12
N CYS A 420 -5.91 5.07 17.09
CA CYS A 420 -7.00 4.08 17.06
C CYS A 420 -6.70 2.88 17.98
N ASP A 421 -7.74 2.10 18.33
CA ASP A 421 -7.58 0.89 19.13
C ASP A 421 -6.60 -0.13 18.51
N TYR A 422 -5.98 -0.94 19.36
CA TYR A 422 -5.05 -1.98 18.93
C TYR A 422 -5.68 -2.99 17.95
N ASN A 423 -6.99 -3.27 18.06
CA ASN A 423 -7.66 -4.21 17.18
C ASN A 423 -7.60 -3.77 15.71
N VAL A 424 -7.84 -2.50 15.39
CA VAL A 424 -7.74 -2.00 14.01
C VAL A 424 -6.28 -1.90 13.56
N ARG A 425 -5.38 -1.46 14.44
CA ARG A 425 -3.94 -1.34 14.12
C ARG A 425 -3.30 -2.70 13.81
N SER A 426 -3.72 -3.75 14.54
CA SER A 426 -3.19 -5.10 14.37
C SER A 426 -3.70 -5.82 13.12
N LYS A 427 -4.85 -5.44 12.55
CA LYS A 427 -5.40 -6.02 11.29
C LYS A 427 -4.39 -5.98 10.14
N PHE A 428 -3.75 -4.82 9.92
CA PHE A 428 -2.76 -4.66 8.85
C PHE A 428 -1.47 -5.47 9.11
N ALA A 429 -1.04 -5.56 10.38
CA ALA A 429 0.07 -6.42 10.76
C ALA A 429 -0.27 -7.91 10.62
N SER A 430 -1.51 -8.30 10.91
CA SER A 430 -2.00 -9.69 10.79
C SER A 430 -1.83 -10.21 9.36
N ILE A 431 -2.33 -9.46 8.37
CA ILE A 431 -2.20 -9.87 6.97
C ILE A 431 -0.74 -9.91 6.50
N LEU A 432 0.09 -8.94 6.90
CA LEU A 432 1.52 -8.96 6.62
C LEU A 432 2.19 -10.23 7.15
N ASN A 433 1.84 -10.65 8.38
CA ASN A 433 2.37 -11.87 8.99
C ASN A 433 1.82 -13.14 8.31
N THR A 434 0.55 -13.16 7.89
CA THR A 434 -0.04 -14.28 7.16
C THR A 434 0.64 -14.46 5.80
N LEU A 435 0.85 -13.39 5.04
CA LEU A 435 1.53 -13.45 3.74
C LEU A 435 3.01 -13.80 3.90
N HIS A 436 3.68 -13.22 4.91
CA HIS A 436 5.07 -13.53 5.24
C HIS A 436 5.25 -15.02 5.58
N SER A 437 4.45 -15.55 6.51
CA SER A 437 4.53 -16.97 6.92
C SER A 437 4.16 -17.93 5.79
N THR A 438 3.20 -17.55 4.93
CA THR A 438 2.85 -18.32 3.73
C THR A 438 4.00 -18.36 2.74
N GLY A 439 4.65 -17.21 2.48
CA GLY A 439 5.83 -17.12 1.61
C GLY A 439 7.03 -17.90 2.18
N ALA A 440 7.34 -17.75 3.46
CA ALA A 440 8.45 -18.47 4.12
C ALA A 440 8.24 -19.98 4.04
N LYS A 441 7.04 -20.44 4.38
CA LYS A 441 6.68 -21.85 4.31
C LYS A 441 6.77 -22.39 2.88
N ALA A 442 6.28 -21.65 1.89
CA ALA A 442 6.35 -22.06 0.48
C ALA A 442 7.79 -22.27 0.00
N LEU A 443 8.71 -21.39 0.39
CA LEU A 443 10.13 -21.47 0.03
C LEU A 443 10.81 -22.70 0.65
N GLU A 444 10.48 -23.07 1.89
CA GLU A 444 10.99 -24.28 2.54
C GLU A 444 10.31 -25.55 2.00
N ASP A 445 8.99 -25.53 1.80
CA ASP A 445 8.24 -26.66 1.25
C ASP A 445 8.73 -27.00 -0.17
N LEU A 446 9.22 -26.03 -0.96
CA LEU A 446 9.88 -26.28 -2.25
C LEU A 446 11.15 -27.12 -2.09
N ILE A 447 12.01 -26.79 -1.12
CA ILE A 447 13.26 -27.53 -0.88
C ILE A 447 12.94 -28.98 -0.51
N GLU A 448 11.93 -29.19 0.35
CA GLU A 448 11.49 -30.52 0.73
C GLU A 448 10.82 -31.26 -0.44
N SER A 449 10.08 -30.57 -1.31
CA SER A 449 9.54 -31.15 -2.55
C SER A 449 10.64 -31.64 -3.48
N ILE A 450 11.71 -30.86 -3.65
CA ILE A 450 12.85 -31.26 -4.49
C ILE A 450 13.55 -32.48 -3.89
N ARG A 451 13.61 -32.57 -2.55
CA ARG A 451 14.18 -33.74 -1.86
C ARG A 451 13.32 -34.99 -2.03
N ALA A 452 12.02 -34.86 -1.85
CA ALA A 452 11.05 -35.96 -1.86
C ALA A 452 10.41 -36.19 -3.24
N ASP A 453 11.04 -35.69 -4.32
CA ASP A 453 10.48 -35.73 -5.65
C ASP A 453 10.05 -37.17 -6.04
N PRO A 454 8.75 -37.41 -6.28
CA PRO A 454 8.21 -38.77 -6.41
C PRO A 454 8.51 -39.38 -7.79
N SER A 455 9.05 -38.60 -8.73
CA SER A 455 9.20 -39.04 -10.11
C SER A 455 10.39 -39.98 -10.26
N THR A 456 10.10 -41.25 -10.53
CA THR A 456 11.08 -42.28 -10.86
C THR A 456 11.36 -42.37 -12.36
N GLN A 457 10.62 -41.62 -13.17
CA GLN A 457 10.79 -41.58 -14.61
C GLN A 457 12.06 -40.83 -14.97
N LEU A 458 13.05 -41.57 -15.47
CA LEU A 458 14.31 -41.00 -15.93
C LEU A 458 14.38 -41.03 -17.46
N PRO A 459 14.91 -39.97 -18.09
CA PRO A 459 15.12 -39.98 -19.53
C PRO A 459 16.09 -41.10 -19.94
N LYS A 460 15.68 -41.95 -20.87
CA LYS A 460 16.50 -43.11 -21.29
C LYS A 460 17.79 -42.72 -21.99
N ASP A 461 17.82 -41.53 -22.57
CA ASP A 461 18.93 -40.92 -23.31
C ASP A 461 19.86 -40.08 -22.43
N GLY A 462 19.55 -39.95 -21.13
CA GLY A 462 20.34 -39.15 -20.19
C GLY A 462 20.24 -37.64 -20.39
N THR A 463 19.20 -37.13 -21.06
CA THR A 463 19.00 -35.67 -21.21
C THR A 463 18.70 -34.95 -19.88
N VAL A 464 18.57 -33.62 -19.93
CA VAL A 464 18.23 -32.78 -18.76
C VAL A 464 16.88 -33.20 -18.18
N HIS A 465 16.81 -33.34 -16.86
CA HIS A 465 15.59 -33.71 -16.15
C HIS A 465 14.65 -32.49 -16.03
N GLU A 466 13.34 -32.71 -16.15
CA GLU A 466 12.34 -31.64 -16.08
C GLU A 466 12.42 -30.83 -14.77
N LEU A 467 12.55 -31.53 -13.63
CA LEU A 467 12.83 -30.95 -12.31
C LEU A 467 13.93 -29.87 -12.34
N THR A 468 15.03 -30.11 -13.06
CA THR A 468 16.14 -29.14 -13.18
C THR A 468 15.66 -27.85 -13.84
N SER A 469 14.93 -27.95 -14.95
CA SER A 469 14.41 -26.78 -15.64
C SER A 469 13.36 -26.03 -14.81
N ASN A 470 12.42 -26.75 -14.19
CA ASN A 470 11.34 -26.14 -13.41
C ASN A 470 11.87 -25.37 -12.20
N VAL A 471 12.85 -25.95 -11.47
CA VAL A 471 13.49 -25.28 -10.33
C VAL A 471 14.23 -24.02 -10.77
N LEU A 472 14.98 -24.07 -11.88
CA LEU A 472 15.76 -22.92 -12.35
C LEU A 472 14.87 -21.77 -12.85
N VAL A 473 13.78 -22.07 -13.56
CA VAL A 473 12.78 -21.06 -13.97
C VAL A 473 12.15 -20.40 -12.75
N PHE A 474 11.80 -21.19 -11.73
CA PHE A 474 11.26 -20.64 -10.49
C PHE A 474 12.27 -19.71 -9.78
N LEU A 475 13.54 -20.14 -9.65
CA LEU A 475 14.58 -19.31 -9.04
C LEU A 475 14.83 -18.00 -9.81
N GLU A 476 14.74 -18.02 -11.13
CA GLU A 476 14.84 -16.81 -11.97
C GLU A 476 13.70 -15.83 -11.67
N GLN A 477 12.47 -16.32 -11.48
CA GLN A 477 11.31 -15.48 -11.12
C GLN A 477 11.42 -14.82 -9.73
N LEU A 478 12.25 -15.37 -8.82
CA LEU A 478 12.46 -14.77 -7.49
C LEU A 478 13.30 -13.48 -7.54
N LEU A 479 14.08 -13.26 -8.60
CA LEU A 479 14.99 -12.11 -8.72
C LEU A 479 14.25 -10.78 -8.62
N ASP A 480 13.05 -10.68 -9.20
CA ASP A 480 12.22 -9.46 -9.23
C ASP A 480 11.74 -9.03 -7.83
N TYR A 481 11.79 -9.95 -6.85
CA TYR A 481 11.30 -9.77 -5.50
C TYR A 481 12.39 -9.91 -4.43
N THR A 482 13.66 -9.72 -4.81
CA THR A 482 14.83 -9.91 -3.94
C THR A 482 14.68 -9.25 -2.56
N ASP A 483 14.31 -7.96 -2.49
CA ASP A 483 14.18 -7.25 -1.21
C ASP A 483 13.05 -7.80 -0.33
N THR A 484 11.93 -8.16 -0.96
CA THR A 484 10.75 -8.69 -0.27
C THR A 484 11.03 -10.08 0.28
N ILE A 485 11.62 -10.95 -0.54
CA ILE A 485 12.00 -12.31 -0.15
C ILE A 485 13.10 -12.26 0.92
N ALA A 486 14.05 -11.33 0.83
CA ALA A 486 15.05 -11.15 1.88
C ALA A 486 14.40 -10.84 3.24
N GLY A 487 13.41 -9.95 3.30
CA GLY A 487 12.65 -9.71 4.53
C GLY A 487 11.86 -10.93 5.00
N VAL A 488 11.49 -11.84 4.09
CA VAL A 488 10.89 -13.14 4.43
C VAL A 488 11.93 -14.05 5.10
N LEU A 489 13.05 -14.27 4.43
CA LEU A 489 14.14 -15.15 4.85
C LEU A 489 14.86 -14.65 6.11
N GLU A 490 14.99 -13.33 6.31
CA GLU A 490 15.69 -12.76 7.47
C GLU A 490 15.03 -13.12 8.81
N LYS A 491 13.71 -13.35 8.82
CA LYS A 491 13.01 -13.79 10.04
C LYS A 491 13.22 -15.27 10.37
N GLU A 492 13.73 -16.05 9.42
CA GLU A 492 14.02 -17.45 9.61
C GLU A 492 15.44 -17.62 10.19
N PRO A 493 15.58 -18.25 11.38
CA PRO A 493 16.84 -18.25 12.13
C PRO A 493 18.01 -18.90 11.37
N ALA A 494 17.74 -19.88 10.51
CA ALA A 494 18.76 -20.54 9.70
C ALA A 494 19.42 -19.59 8.69
N TYR A 495 18.64 -18.72 8.03
CA TYR A 495 19.17 -17.78 7.05
C TYR A 495 19.82 -16.57 7.71
N ALA A 496 19.25 -16.09 8.82
CA ALA A 496 19.87 -15.04 9.63
C ALA A 496 21.27 -15.47 10.12
N ALA A 497 21.39 -16.68 10.67
CA ALA A 497 22.68 -17.22 11.10
C ALA A 497 23.67 -17.34 9.93
N ALA A 498 23.23 -17.89 8.78
CA ALA A 498 24.07 -18.00 7.58
C ALA A 498 24.57 -16.64 7.07
N LEU A 499 23.71 -15.61 7.10
CA LEU A 499 24.07 -14.24 6.72
C LEU A 499 25.11 -13.63 7.66
N HIS A 500 24.98 -13.87 8.97
CA HIS A 500 25.97 -13.45 9.97
C HIS A 500 27.31 -14.16 9.78
N HIS A 501 27.30 -15.47 9.53
CA HIS A 501 28.50 -16.24 9.24
C HIS A 501 29.23 -15.77 7.97
N ALA A 502 28.47 -15.33 6.95
CA ALA A 502 29.04 -14.73 5.75
C ALA A 502 29.58 -13.30 5.96
N GLY A 503 29.34 -12.67 7.12
CA GLY A 503 29.80 -11.31 7.41
C GLY A 503 29.06 -10.22 6.63
N LEU A 504 27.87 -10.52 6.08
CA LEU A 504 27.12 -9.63 5.17
C LEU A 504 25.91 -8.95 5.84
N ALA A 505 25.63 -9.25 7.10
CA ALA A 505 24.43 -8.74 7.81
C ALA A 505 24.31 -7.20 7.81
N ASN A 506 25.44 -6.49 7.96
CA ASN A 506 25.47 -5.03 8.00
C ASN A 506 25.82 -4.38 6.65
N ARG A 507 25.75 -5.13 5.55
CA ARG A 507 26.14 -4.66 4.21
C ARG A 507 24.90 -4.27 3.38
N PRO A 508 25.03 -3.32 2.44
CA PRO A 508 23.90 -2.92 1.59
C PRO A 508 23.39 -4.09 0.72
N GLU A 509 24.27 -5.04 0.41
CA GLU A 509 23.97 -6.24 -0.37
C GLU A 509 23.26 -7.35 0.44
N ARG A 510 22.87 -7.10 1.70
CA ARG A 510 22.26 -8.11 2.59
C ARG A 510 21.07 -8.84 1.97
N ALA A 511 20.21 -8.14 1.22
CA ALA A 511 19.05 -8.73 0.60
C ALA A 511 19.42 -9.71 -0.53
N ARG A 512 20.37 -9.28 -1.37
CA ARG A 512 20.96 -10.11 -2.43
C ARG A 512 21.68 -11.33 -1.84
N ALA A 513 22.39 -11.16 -0.73
CA ALA A 513 23.08 -12.23 -0.03
C ALA A 513 22.10 -13.27 0.55
N LEU A 514 21.00 -12.85 1.18
CA LEU A 514 19.96 -13.76 1.69
C LEU A 514 19.34 -14.61 0.59
N LEU A 515 18.99 -13.98 -0.55
CA LEU A 515 18.51 -14.71 -1.71
C LEU A 515 19.59 -15.64 -2.27
N GLY A 516 20.86 -15.21 -2.31
CA GLY A 516 21.99 -16.06 -2.70
C GLY A 516 22.14 -17.32 -1.84
N ILE A 517 21.99 -17.20 -0.51
CA ILE A 517 22.00 -18.34 0.43
C ILE A 517 20.85 -19.30 0.11
N TYR A 518 19.65 -18.76 -0.13
CA TYR A 518 18.49 -19.58 -0.51
C TYR A 518 18.70 -20.32 -1.83
N VAL A 519 19.12 -19.60 -2.88
CA VAL A 519 19.44 -20.17 -4.20
C VAL A 519 20.48 -21.28 -4.07
N LYS A 520 21.56 -21.06 -3.31
CA LYS A 520 22.57 -22.08 -3.02
C LYS A 520 21.96 -23.33 -2.39
N LYS A 521 21.10 -23.17 -1.37
CA LYS A 521 20.45 -24.28 -0.67
C LYS A 521 19.55 -25.09 -1.61
N VAL A 522 18.74 -24.42 -2.43
CA VAL A 522 17.84 -25.05 -3.42
C VAL A 522 18.65 -25.83 -4.46
N VAL A 523 19.67 -25.19 -5.05
CA VAL A 523 20.51 -25.77 -6.10
C VAL A 523 21.34 -26.95 -5.57
N SER A 524 21.85 -26.86 -4.34
CA SER A 524 22.55 -27.98 -3.68
C SER A 524 21.62 -29.18 -3.42
N GLN A 525 20.38 -28.90 -2.99
CA GLN A 525 19.36 -29.94 -2.82
C GLN A 525 18.97 -30.58 -4.15
N LEU A 526 18.82 -29.78 -5.21
CA LEU A 526 18.59 -30.27 -6.57
C LEU A 526 19.71 -31.22 -7.03
N ASN A 527 20.98 -30.83 -6.87
CA ASN A 527 22.12 -31.67 -7.22
C ASN A 527 22.12 -33.00 -6.45
N THR A 528 21.81 -32.96 -5.16
CA THR A 528 21.74 -34.17 -4.31
C THR A 528 20.63 -35.11 -4.78
N THR A 529 19.44 -34.57 -5.09
CA THR A 529 18.32 -35.35 -5.63
C THR A 529 18.69 -35.96 -6.99
N LEU A 530 19.30 -35.18 -7.89
CA LEU A 530 19.72 -35.66 -9.21
C LEU A 530 20.80 -36.74 -9.11
N LEU A 531 21.72 -36.64 -8.15
CA LEU A 531 22.71 -37.69 -7.88
C LEU A 531 22.02 -38.99 -7.46
N SER A 532 21.12 -38.94 -6.47
CA SER A 532 20.35 -40.11 -6.01
C SER A 532 19.55 -40.75 -7.15
N LYS A 533 18.86 -39.93 -7.95
CA LYS A 533 18.13 -40.39 -9.14
C LYS A 533 19.02 -41.04 -10.18
N SER A 534 20.18 -40.44 -10.45
CA SER A 534 21.10 -40.97 -11.46
C SER A 534 21.65 -42.36 -11.12
N ASP A 535 21.64 -42.76 -9.85
CA ASP A 535 22.05 -44.12 -9.44
C ASP A 535 21.04 -45.21 -9.83
N LEU A 536 19.83 -44.83 -10.27
CA LEU A 536 18.86 -45.76 -10.85
C LEU A 536 19.23 -46.21 -12.28
N TYR A 537 20.15 -45.52 -12.95
CA TYR A 537 20.69 -45.99 -14.22
C TYR A 537 21.64 -47.17 -14.00
N GLY A 538 21.33 -48.31 -14.62
CA GLY A 538 22.19 -49.49 -14.57
C GLY A 538 23.55 -49.29 -15.25
N ASP A 539 23.58 -48.52 -16.35
CA ASP A 539 24.81 -48.22 -17.08
C ASP A 539 25.50 -46.98 -16.49
N VAL A 540 26.81 -47.10 -16.22
CA VAL A 540 27.65 -46.01 -15.69
C VAL A 540 27.77 -44.88 -16.73
N ALA A 541 27.81 -45.20 -18.02
CA ALA A 541 28.00 -44.22 -19.08
C ALA A 541 26.83 -43.22 -19.17
N VAL A 542 25.60 -43.72 -19.26
CA VAL A 542 24.39 -42.87 -19.30
C VAL A 542 24.18 -42.10 -17.99
N ARG A 543 24.54 -42.70 -16.85
CA ARG A 543 24.53 -42.03 -15.55
C ARG A 543 25.45 -40.82 -15.52
N SER A 544 26.67 -40.96 -16.03
CA SER A 544 27.62 -39.85 -16.12
C SER A 544 27.16 -38.79 -17.12
N VAL A 545 26.57 -39.17 -18.27
CA VAL A 545 25.98 -38.22 -19.24
C VAL A 545 24.83 -37.44 -18.62
N PHE A 546 23.93 -38.10 -17.89
CA PHE A 546 22.84 -37.45 -17.18
C PHE A 546 23.34 -36.41 -16.17
N ARG A 547 24.35 -36.77 -15.35
CA ARG A 547 24.98 -35.84 -14.40
C ARG A 547 25.65 -34.66 -15.12
N LEU A 548 26.32 -34.91 -16.24
CA LEU A 548 26.95 -33.86 -17.06
C LEU A 548 25.92 -32.87 -17.59
N ASN A 549 24.87 -33.37 -18.23
CA ASN A 549 23.84 -32.54 -18.84
C ASN A 549 23.16 -31.63 -17.80
N ASN A 550 22.76 -32.19 -16.66
CA ASN A 550 22.07 -31.40 -15.63
C ASN A 550 22.99 -30.38 -14.95
N ASN A 551 24.21 -30.75 -14.54
CA ASN A 551 25.13 -29.79 -13.91
C ASN A 551 25.57 -28.69 -14.88
N HIS A 552 25.78 -29.03 -16.15
CA HIS A 552 26.10 -28.03 -17.17
C HIS A 552 24.93 -27.08 -17.41
N TYR A 553 23.71 -27.62 -17.50
CA TYR A 553 22.50 -26.80 -17.63
C TYR A 553 22.30 -25.86 -16.44
N VAL A 554 22.50 -26.35 -15.21
CA VAL A 554 22.46 -25.51 -14.00
C VAL A 554 23.50 -24.40 -14.06
N LEU A 555 24.78 -24.71 -14.37
CA LEU A 555 25.83 -23.70 -14.47
C LEU A 555 25.49 -22.61 -15.50
N LYS A 556 25.09 -23.01 -16.71
CA LYS A 556 24.73 -22.07 -17.78
C LYS A 556 23.49 -21.24 -17.42
N ALA A 557 22.49 -21.84 -16.78
CA ALA A 557 21.30 -21.13 -16.33
C ALA A 557 21.63 -20.11 -15.25
N LEU A 558 22.46 -20.46 -14.25
CA LEU A 558 22.91 -19.54 -13.21
C LEU A 558 23.69 -18.36 -13.78
N GLN A 559 24.55 -18.60 -14.79
CA GLN A 559 25.31 -17.56 -15.48
C GLN A 559 24.41 -16.63 -16.30
N ARG A 560 23.38 -17.17 -16.98
CA ARG A 560 22.50 -16.38 -17.86
C ARG A 560 21.53 -15.46 -17.09
N SER A 561 20.98 -15.93 -15.97
CA SER A 561 19.96 -15.19 -15.20
C SER A 561 20.53 -14.19 -14.20
N GLY A 562 21.85 -14.17 -13.98
CA GLY A 562 22.49 -13.37 -12.92
C GLY A 562 22.40 -14.00 -11.52
N LEU A 563 21.78 -15.18 -11.38
CA LEU A 563 21.77 -15.94 -10.12
C LEU A 563 23.18 -16.31 -9.64
N ALA A 564 24.12 -16.53 -10.57
CA ALA A 564 25.52 -16.82 -10.24
C ALA A 564 26.17 -15.69 -9.42
N GLU A 565 25.89 -14.43 -9.75
CA GLU A 565 26.40 -13.27 -9.01
C GLU A 565 25.86 -13.24 -7.58
N LEU A 566 24.58 -13.58 -7.38
CA LEU A 566 23.98 -13.64 -6.04
C LEU A 566 24.62 -14.72 -5.18
N VAL A 567 24.79 -15.92 -5.72
CA VAL A 567 25.42 -17.03 -4.97
C VAL A 567 26.88 -16.70 -4.67
N GLN A 568 27.58 -16.04 -5.59
CA GLN A 568 28.99 -15.67 -5.43
C GLN A 568 29.24 -14.68 -4.26
N LEU A 569 28.24 -13.88 -3.88
CA LEU A 569 28.31 -13.04 -2.68
C LEU A 569 28.55 -13.87 -1.41
N THR A 570 28.03 -15.09 -1.38
CA THR A 570 28.10 -15.99 -0.22
C THR A 570 29.09 -17.13 -0.39
N GLU A 571 29.31 -17.58 -1.63
CA GLU A 571 30.18 -18.69 -2.00
C GLU A 571 31.05 -18.29 -3.20
N VAL A 572 32.23 -17.75 -2.93
CA VAL A 572 33.11 -17.14 -3.95
C VAL A 572 33.44 -18.11 -5.09
N ASP A 573 33.63 -19.40 -4.77
CA ASP A 573 34.07 -20.44 -5.70
C ASP A 573 32.92 -21.25 -6.32
N CYS A 574 31.67 -20.78 -6.23
CA CYS A 574 30.49 -21.54 -6.69
C CYS A 574 30.61 -22.02 -8.16
N GLN A 575 31.06 -21.16 -9.07
CA GLN A 575 31.22 -21.54 -10.47
C GLN A 575 32.34 -22.58 -10.66
N GLN A 576 33.44 -22.43 -9.92
CA GLN A 576 34.56 -23.38 -9.97
C GLN A 576 34.14 -24.76 -9.50
N LEU A 577 33.32 -24.86 -8.44
CA LEU A 577 32.78 -26.13 -7.96
C LEU A 577 31.98 -26.87 -9.07
N TYR A 578 31.17 -26.15 -9.84
CA TYR A 578 30.47 -26.74 -10.99
C TYR A 578 31.41 -27.19 -12.10
N HIS A 579 32.43 -26.38 -12.41
CA HIS A 579 33.45 -26.79 -13.38
C HIS A 579 34.17 -28.06 -12.94
N ASP A 580 34.54 -28.18 -11.66
CA ASP A 580 35.20 -29.37 -11.10
C ASP A 580 34.27 -30.60 -11.16
N MET A 581 32.99 -30.43 -10.81
CA MET A 581 31.98 -31.50 -10.92
C MET A 581 31.82 -31.97 -12.38
N ILE A 582 31.74 -31.03 -13.34
CA ILE A 582 31.64 -31.36 -14.77
C ILE A 582 32.88 -32.13 -15.22
N GLN A 583 34.09 -31.71 -14.84
CA GLN A 583 35.32 -32.43 -15.18
C GLN A 583 35.36 -33.83 -14.56
N GLN A 584 34.93 -33.97 -13.31
CA GLN A 584 34.83 -35.28 -12.66
C GLN A 584 33.84 -36.20 -13.39
N HIS A 585 32.67 -35.70 -13.78
CA HIS A 585 31.71 -36.51 -14.53
C HIS A 585 32.17 -36.86 -15.95
N LYS A 586 32.97 -36.01 -16.60
CA LYS A 586 33.65 -36.35 -17.88
C LYS A 586 34.63 -37.52 -17.69
N LYS A 587 35.40 -37.48 -16.60
CA LYS A 587 36.33 -38.57 -16.23
C LYS A 587 35.59 -39.87 -15.95
N ASP A 588 34.46 -39.81 -15.24
CA ASP A 588 33.62 -40.98 -14.97
C ASP A 588 33.04 -41.55 -16.28
N TYR A 589 32.53 -40.70 -17.17
CA TYR A 589 32.04 -41.10 -18.49
C TYR A 589 33.13 -41.78 -19.34
N THR A 590 34.39 -41.32 -19.23
CA THR A 590 35.52 -41.88 -19.96
C THR A 590 35.76 -43.36 -19.63
N GLN A 591 35.32 -43.82 -18.45
CA GLN A 591 35.41 -45.24 -18.06
C GLN A 591 34.57 -46.16 -18.97
N SER A 592 33.57 -45.63 -19.68
CA SER A 592 32.81 -46.37 -20.69
C SER A 592 33.70 -46.99 -21.76
N TRP A 593 34.81 -46.33 -22.09
CA TRP A 593 35.78 -46.81 -23.07
C TRP A 593 36.61 -48.01 -22.61
N SER A 594 36.56 -48.41 -21.33
CA SER A 594 37.37 -49.51 -20.78
C SER A 594 37.26 -50.82 -21.60
N ARG A 595 36.06 -51.18 -22.06
CA ARG A 595 35.83 -52.37 -22.89
C ARG A 595 36.55 -52.32 -24.23
N VAL A 596 36.52 -51.17 -24.89
CA VAL A 596 37.26 -50.94 -26.14
C VAL A 596 38.76 -50.97 -25.87
N LEU A 597 39.19 -50.28 -24.81
CA LEU A 597 40.59 -50.16 -24.42
C LEU A 597 41.25 -51.50 -24.09
N ASN A 598 40.52 -52.46 -23.52
CA ASN A 598 41.05 -53.78 -23.18
C ASN A 598 41.65 -54.52 -24.39
N TYR A 599 41.19 -54.24 -25.61
CA TYR A 599 41.71 -54.88 -26.82
C TYR A 599 42.88 -54.14 -27.46
N ILE A 600 43.03 -52.84 -27.21
CA ILE A 600 44.01 -51.96 -27.90
C ILE A 600 45.11 -51.42 -26.98
N SER A 601 44.94 -51.48 -25.66
CA SER A 601 45.91 -50.91 -24.70
C SER A 601 47.05 -51.86 -24.35
N THR A 602 46.88 -53.18 -24.50
CA THR A 602 47.94 -54.16 -24.23
C THR A 602 48.82 -54.37 -25.46
N VAL A 603 49.55 -53.34 -25.85
CA VAL A 603 50.34 -53.33 -27.08
C VAL A 603 51.59 -54.25 -26.98
N ASP A 604 51.91 -54.80 -25.80
CA ASP A 604 53.13 -55.57 -25.54
C ASP A 604 52.93 -57.08 -25.30
N ASP A 605 51.74 -57.62 -25.56
CA ASP A 605 51.48 -59.07 -25.43
C ASP A 605 52.31 -59.94 -26.40
N ILE A 606 52.90 -59.31 -27.44
CA ILE A 606 53.78 -59.97 -28.42
C ILE A 606 55.15 -59.29 -28.37
N PRO A 607 56.24 -60.03 -28.08
CA PRO A 607 57.58 -59.45 -27.99
C PRO A 607 58.01 -58.72 -29.28
N SER A 608 58.61 -57.55 -29.12
CA SER A 608 59.08 -56.69 -30.22
C SER A 608 60.02 -57.40 -31.20
N THR A 609 60.80 -58.37 -30.69
CA THR A 609 61.70 -59.21 -31.49
C THR A 609 60.97 -60.14 -32.46
N VAL A 610 59.80 -60.64 -32.09
CA VAL A 610 58.95 -61.50 -32.95
C VAL A 610 58.33 -60.67 -34.07
N LEU A 611 57.89 -59.44 -33.75
CA LEU A 611 57.28 -58.50 -34.69
C LEU A 611 58.27 -58.04 -35.77
N GLN A 612 59.52 -57.77 -35.40
CA GLN A 612 60.60 -57.38 -36.34
C GLN A 612 61.04 -58.52 -37.27
N SER A 613 60.93 -59.77 -36.81
CA SER A 613 61.31 -60.96 -37.61
C SER A 613 60.28 -61.35 -38.69
N GLY A 614 59.06 -60.81 -38.62
CA GLY A 614 57.94 -61.13 -39.51
C GLY A 614 57.36 -62.56 -39.38
N LYS A 615 58.02 -63.45 -38.63
CA LYS A 615 57.60 -64.85 -38.42
C LYS A 615 56.71 -64.99 -37.18
N LEU A 616 55.44 -64.61 -37.32
CA LEU A 616 54.44 -64.78 -36.26
C LEU A 616 54.11 -66.27 -36.03
N ARG A 617 54.07 -66.70 -34.77
CA ARG A 617 53.55 -68.03 -34.39
C ARG A 617 52.03 -68.04 -34.49
N ASP A 618 51.42 -69.21 -34.65
CA ASP A 618 49.95 -69.30 -34.78
C ASP A 618 49.19 -68.77 -33.56
N ARG A 619 49.79 -68.88 -32.36
CA ARG A 619 49.27 -68.25 -31.14
C ARG A 619 49.21 -66.72 -31.28
N ASP A 620 50.28 -66.08 -31.71
CA ASP A 620 50.38 -64.62 -31.87
C ASP A 620 49.41 -64.12 -32.95
N ARG A 621 49.28 -64.88 -34.05
CA ARG A 621 48.30 -64.58 -35.10
C ARG A 621 46.86 -64.63 -34.58
N ASN A 622 46.55 -65.60 -33.74
CA ASN A 622 45.22 -65.73 -33.14
C ASN A 622 44.94 -64.59 -32.15
N THR A 623 45.93 -64.19 -31.33
CA THR A 623 45.81 -63.03 -30.44
C THR A 623 45.55 -61.73 -31.20
N ILE A 624 46.26 -61.48 -32.31
CA ILE A 624 46.03 -60.29 -33.15
C ILE A 624 44.60 -60.31 -33.74
N LYS A 625 44.14 -61.46 -34.25
CA LYS A 625 42.76 -61.63 -34.75
C LYS A 625 41.72 -61.35 -33.68
N GLU A 626 41.91 -61.88 -32.48
CA GLU A 626 41.01 -61.70 -31.35
C GLU A 626 40.94 -60.22 -30.93
N LYS A 627 42.08 -59.52 -30.86
CA LYS A 627 42.11 -58.08 -30.54
C LYS A 627 41.37 -57.23 -31.57
N PHE A 628 41.63 -57.43 -32.86
CA PHE A 628 40.91 -56.70 -33.91
C PHE A 628 39.41 -57.03 -33.91
N ALA A 629 39.03 -58.30 -33.77
CA ALA A 629 37.62 -58.69 -33.72
C ALA A 629 36.89 -58.13 -32.48
N GLY A 630 37.54 -58.20 -31.32
CA GLY A 630 37.04 -57.64 -30.06
C GLY A 630 36.89 -56.12 -30.12
N PHE A 631 37.91 -55.42 -30.62
CA PHE A 631 37.84 -53.96 -30.86
C PHE A 631 36.68 -53.60 -31.78
N ASN A 632 36.54 -54.25 -32.94
CA ASN A 632 35.46 -53.94 -33.89
C ASN A 632 34.08 -54.11 -33.25
N LYS A 633 33.88 -55.21 -32.50
CA LYS A 633 32.62 -55.50 -31.81
C LYS A 633 32.31 -54.45 -30.74
N GLU A 634 33.26 -54.17 -29.85
CA GLU A 634 33.03 -53.22 -28.76
C GLU A 634 32.91 -51.77 -29.26
N MET A 635 33.62 -51.40 -30.33
CA MET A 635 33.45 -50.08 -30.97
C MET A 635 32.09 -49.90 -31.64
N GLU A 636 31.59 -50.93 -32.33
CA GLU A 636 30.26 -50.90 -32.94
C GLU A 636 29.16 -50.80 -31.88
N GLU A 637 29.28 -51.57 -30.80
CA GLU A 637 28.34 -51.50 -29.67
C GLU A 637 28.43 -50.15 -28.96
N MET A 638 29.64 -49.62 -28.73
CA MET A 638 29.85 -48.28 -28.18
C MET A 638 29.18 -47.22 -29.04
N ALA A 639 29.41 -47.24 -30.35
CA ALA A 639 28.81 -46.29 -31.27
C ALA A 639 27.28 -46.38 -31.31
N LYS A 640 26.72 -47.59 -31.18
CA LYS A 640 25.28 -47.82 -31.11
C LYS A 640 24.68 -47.26 -29.82
N VAL A 641 25.29 -47.53 -28.66
CA VAL A 641 24.82 -47.05 -27.36
C VAL A 641 24.95 -45.52 -27.27
N GLN A 642 26.12 -44.97 -27.62
CA GLN A 642 26.42 -43.53 -27.51
C GLN A 642 25.61 -42.67 -28.50
N ARG A 643 25.15 -43.24 -29.61
CA ARG A 643 24.17 -42.58 -30.48
C ARG A 643 22.83 -42.38 -29.80
N GLY A 644 22.42 -43.29 -28.91
CA GLY A 644 21.17 -43.19 -28.18
C GLY A 644 21.18 -42.16 -27.05
N TYR A 645 22.35 -41.60 -26.71
CA TYR A 645 22.46 -40.55 -25.70
C TYR A 645 22.16 -39.19 -26.29
N SER A 646 21.61 -38.30 -25.45
CA SER A 646 21.26 -36.93 -25.80
C SER A 646 22.10 -35.96 -24.99
N ILE A 647 22.76 -35.02 -25.65
CA ILE A 647 23.53 -33.94 -25.02
C ILE A 647 23.03 -32.62 -25.62
N PRO A 648 22.06 -31.94 -24.99
CA PRO A 648 21.40 -30.78 -25.58
C PRO A 648 22.34 -29.61 -25.86
N ASP A 649 23.30 -29.36 -24.97
CA ASP A 649 24.25 -28.26 -25.11
C ASP A 649 25.33 -28.58 -26.17
N VAL A 650 25.47 -27.67 -27.14
CA VAL A 650 26.36 -27.86 -28.29
C VAL A 650 27.83 -27.79 -27.89
N GLU A 651 28.21 -26.88 -26.98
CA GLU A 651 29.60 -26.73 -26.55
C GLU A 651 30.07 -27.97 -25.78
N LEU A 652 29.22 -28.47 -24.88
CA LEU A 652 29.47 -29.68 -24.12
C LEU A 652 29.56 -30.91 -25.03
N ARG A 653 28.63 -31.04 -26.00
CA ARG A 653 28.59 -32.15 -26.96
C ARG A 653 29.87 -32.20 -27.79
N GLU A 654 30.26 -31.08 -28.39
CA GLU A 654 31.47 -31.00 -29.20
C GLU A 654 32.74 -31.18 -28.35
N SER A 655 32.75 -30.68 -27.11
CA SER A 655 33.84 -30.94 -26.18
C SER A 655 33.99 -32.43 -25.89
N LEU A 656 32.90 -33.16 -25.60
CA LEU A 656 32.96 -34.59 -25.34
C LEU A 656 33.39 -35.40 -26.57
N LYS A 657 32.96 -35.01 -27.78
CA LYS A 657 33.45 -35.61 -29.03
C LYS A 657 34.95 -35.44 -29.18
N ARG A 658 35.48 -34.24 -28.90
CA ARG A 658 36.94 -33.98 -28.91
C ARG A 658 37.67 -34.80 -27.86
N ASP A 659 37.21 -34.78 -26.60
CA ASP A 659 37.82 -35.50 -25.48
C ASP A 659 37.87 -37.01 -25.78
N ASN A 660 36.79 -37.57 -26.36
CA ASN A 660 36.72 -38.97 -26.79
C ASN A 660 37.76 -39.31 -27.88
N LYS A 661 37.90 -38.44 -28.89
CA LYS A 661 38.88 -38.62 -29.97
C LYS A 661 40.30 -38.58 -29.43
N GLU A 662 40.62 -37.59 -28.59
CA GLU A 662 41.94 -37.44 -27.97
C GLU A 662 42.27 -38.65 -27.07
N TYR A 663 41.27 -39.22 -26.42
CA TYR A 663 41.46 -40.38 -25.56
C TYR A 663 41.68 -41.69 -26.34
N ILE A 664 40.97 -41.91 -27.45
CA ILE A 664 40.94 -43.22 -28.16
C ILE A 664 41.86 -43.27 -29.38
N LEU A 665 41.89 -42.23 -30.21
CA LEU A 665 42.59 -42.27 -31.49
C LEU A 665 44.10 -42.53 -31.34
N PRO A 666 44.84 -41.91 -30.39
CA PRO A 666 46.28 -42.19 -30.24
C PRO A 666 46.56 -43.66 -29.90
N LYS A 667 45.75 -44.26 -29.03
CA LYS A 667 45.90 -45.66 -28.63
C LYS A 667 45.56 -46.61 -29.78
N TYR A 668 44.49 -46.31 -30.51
CA TYR A 668 44.11 -47.10 -31.68
C TYR A 668 45.13 -46.97 -32.82
N ASN A 669 45.70 -45.77 -33.06
CA ASN A 669 46.73 -45.54 -34.06
C ASN A 669 47.98 -46.37 -33.78
N ALA A 670 48.48 -46.33 -32.54
CA ALA A 670 49.62 -47.14 -32.14
C ALA A 670 49.36 -48.65 -32.33
N PHE A 671 48.17 -49.12 -31.98
CA PHE A 671 47.76 -50.51 -32.20
C PHE A 671 47.66 -50.85 -33.71
N TYR A 672 47.03 -49.98 -34.49
CA TYR A 672 46.82 -50.16 -35.94
C TYR A 672 48.16 -50.19 -36.68
N GLU A 673 49.04 -49.22 -36.46
CA GLU A 673 50.35 -49.15 -37.11
C GLU A 673 51.24 -50.37 -36.77
N LYS A 674 51.17 -50.84 -35.51
CA LYS A 674 51.98 -51.98 -35.05
C LYS A 674 51.54 -53.32 -35.67
N TYR A 675 50.24 -53.54 -35.88
CA TYR A 675 49.72 -54.86 -36.24
C TYR A 675 49.06 -54.97 -37.62
N ALA A 676 48.57 -53.87 -38.22
CA ALA A 676 47.79 -53.94 -39.46
C ALA A 676 48.61 -54.44 -40.66
N ASN A 677 49.90 -54.11 -40.73
CA ASN A 677 50.79 -54.48 -41.84
C ASN A 677 51.41 -55.88 -41.70
N LEU A 678 51.14 -56.61 -40.61
CA LEU A 678 51.71 -57.94 -40.38
C LEU A 678 50.91 -59.03 -41.12
N GLN A 679 51.60 -60.07 -41.59
CA GLN A 679 50.95 -61.23 -42.21
C GLN A 679 50.38 -62.21 -41.16
N PHE A 680 49.33 -61.80 -40.44
CA PHE A 680 48.67 -62.63 -39.41
C PHE A 680 47.45 -63.41 -39.93
N THR A 681 46.95 -63.07 -41.12
CA THR A 681 45.76 -63.69 -41.72
C THR A 681 45.82 -63.65 -43.25
N LYS A 682 45.11 -64.56 -43.93
CA LYS A 682 44.91 -64.54 -45.39
C LYS A 682 43.82 -63.55 -45.83
N ASN A 683 42.96 -63.13 -44.90
CA ASN A 683 41.83 -62.21 -45.14
C ASN A 683 41.93 -60.99 -44.20
N PRO A 684 42.79 -59.99 -44.48
CA PRO A 684 43.01 -58.84 -43.62
C PRO A 684 41.75 -58.00 -43.40
N GLU A 685 40.95 -57.80 -44.45
CA GLU A 685 39.72 -56.99 -44.45
C GLU A 685 38.66 -57.47 -43.45
N LYS A 686 38.67 -58.77 -43.11
CA LYS A 686 37.75 -59.33 -42.10
C LYS A 686 38.06 -58.84 -40.69
N TYR A 687 39.33 -58.54 -40.39
CA TYR A 687 39.80 -58.20 -39.05
C TYR A 687 40.13 -56.70 -38.94
N VAL A 688 40.87 -56.16 -39.90
CA VAL A 688 41.19 -54.73 -39.97
C VAL A 688 40.05 -54.00 -40.71
N LYS A 689 38.90 -53.88 -40.04
CA LYS A 689 37.66 -53.34 -40.65
C LYS A 689 37.65 -51.81 -40.72
N TYR A 690 38.30 -51.15 -39.76
CA TYR A 690 38.26 -49.70 -39.60
C TYR A 690 39.66 -49.10 -39.68
N THR A 691 39.77 -47.95 -40.33
CA THR A 691 40.95 -47.07 -40.27
C THR A 691 40.76 -46.05 -39.15
N SER A 692 41.84 -45.40 -38.72
CA SER A 692 41.77 -44.32 -37.73
C SER A 692 40.78 -43.22 -38.11
N VAL A 693 40.75 -42.83 -39.39
CA VAL A 693 39.83 -41.82 -39.92
C VAL A 693 38.37 -42.29 -39.81
N GLN A 694 38.10 -43.57 -40.09
CA GLN A 694 36.75 -44.13 -39.93
C GLN A 694 36.33 -44.21 -38.47
N VAL A 695 37.24 -44.55 -37.55
CA VAL A 695 36.96 -44.51 -36.10
C VAL A 695 36.65 -43.07 -35.64
N SER A 696 37.42 -42.08 -36.09
CA SER A 696 37.11 -40.67 -35.84
C SER A 696 35.72 -40.30 -36.35
N ALA A 697 35.39 -40.68 -37.58
CA ALA A 697 34.08 -40.41 -38.18
C ALA A 697 32.91 -41.13 -37.49
N MET A 698 33.16 -42.24 -36.78
CA MET A 698 32.15 -42.84 -35.91
C MET A 698 31.90 -42.01 -34.67
N ILE A 699 32.96 -41.51 -34.03
CA ILE A 699 32.87 -40.66 -32.83
C ILE A 699 32.17 -39.33 -33.16
N ASP A 700 32.41 -38.80 -34.36
CA ASP A 700 31.69 -37.61 -34.86
C ASP A 700 30.18 -37.79 -34.87
N ARG A 701 29.70 -39.05 -34.98
CA ARG A 701 28.27 -39.38 -34.97
C ARG A 701 27.71 -39.71 -33.58
N PHE A 702 28.49 -39.54 -32.51
CA PHE A 702 27.98 -39.77 -31.16
C PHE A 702 27.03 -38.64 -30.77
N PHE A 703 26.02 -38.95 -29.95
CA PHE A 703 25.06 -37.95 -29.45
C PHE A 703 24.19 -37.26 -30.52
N ASP A 704 24.18 -37.75 -31.76
CA ASP A 704 23.49 -37.11 -32.90
C ASP A 704 21.96 -37.21 -32.84
N VAL A 705 21.38 -37.98 -31.92
CA VAL A 705 19.91 -38.05 -31.74
C VAL A 705 19.33 -36.70 -31.28
N ALA A 706 20.17 -35.81 -30.73
CA ALA A 706 19.80 -34.46 -30.29
C ALA A 706 20.34 -33.33 -31.19
N ALA A 707 20.87 -33.65 -32.38
CA ALA A 707 21.42 -32.68 -33.33
C ALA A 707 20.39 -32.11 -34.29
#